data_AF-A0AAF0V4P3-F1
#
_entry.id   AF-A0AAF0V4P3-F1
#
_cell.length_a   1.000
_cell.length_b   1.000
_cell.length_c   1.000
_cell.angle_alpha   90.00
_cell.angle_beta   90.00
_cell.angle_gamma   90.00
#
_symmetry.space_group_name_H-M   'P 1'
#
loop_
_entity.id
_entity.type
_entity.pdbx_description
1 polymer ?
#
loop_
_entity_poly.entity_id
_entity_poly.type
_entity_poly.pdbx_seq_one_letter_code
_entity_poly.pdbx_strand_id
1 'polypeptide(L)'
;MKAGRVKIYDANPEILRLLSGTNLQVSIMVPNNQISIVAANQSAANQWVRDNVLPYYPNTMIRYILVGNEVLSNKDDQGLWYDLIPAMNNIRNSIDQHNIHNIKIGTPFAMDILETSFPPSSGEFRLDISRNNLLMPLLRFLNWTKSYFFLDAYPYFSWSQNTSSISLDYALFQGSQTYVDPVSGYVYTNLLDQMLDSVVFAMQKLGFNNIRVAIAETGWPNGGDYDEIGANIYNAATYNRNLIRRIVSKPPIGTPARPGLTIPTFIFSLYDENQKEGPGTERHWGMLHPNGRPMYDIDLTGQTLDSEFIDLPQPTNNGPFHGKLWCVVKNDHTMNEMDLGQALEFACRRNETCDEISPGKSCYQPVSIVSHANYAFSSYWAKYKEDGETCYFNGLAVQTNVDPSLNVMPKVPRGGYLKKVLLIITDRDLTFSLLYEYAYKSTANPFEQDSCKLGSVVLEEHYAVIFDAGSTGSRVHVFRFDEKLGLLPIGNDIEFFTETNPGLSSYAKDPKAAANSLEPLLDEAEGVVPQELQYETPLELGATAGLRMLKGDAAEKILQAVRDLVKNQSTFHSKDQWVTILDGTQEGSYMWVAMNYLLGNLGKDYKSTSATIDIGGGSIQMAYAISNEQFANAPKNVDGEPYVLQKHLMSKDYNLYVHSYLNYGQLAGRAEIFKASRNESNPCALEGYEGYYSYGGVDYKVKAPKKGSSLKKCRNLTRQALRIKAQCNNKNCTFNGVWNGGGGDGQKTIYASSFFYYIGAQVGIVDTKFPSALAKPIQYLNAAKVACQTKATDVKSVFPQTQDKNIPYLCMDLVYQYTLLVDGFGLNPYKDITLMNKVQYKNYQIKAAWPLGCAIDLVSSTSNKIRVSSS
;
A
#
# COMPACT_ATOMS: atom_id res chain seq x y z
N MET A 1 -13.78 -17.49 9.39
CA MET A 1 -13.54 -18.70 8.59
C MET A 1 -13.26 -19.88 9.53
N LYS A 2 -13.97 -21.01 9.42
CA LYS A 2 -13.79 -22.21 10.29
C LYS A 2 -12.94 -23.27 9.58
N ALA A 3 -11.62 -23.09 9.57
CA ALA A 3 -10.70 -24.07 8.97
C ALA A 3 -10.39 -25.24 9.92
N GLY A 4 -10.09 -26.41 9.36
CA GLY A 4 -9.59 -27.57 10.12
C GLY A 4 -8.08 -27.78 10.03
N ARG A 5 -7.43 -27.22 8.99
CA ARG A 5 -6.00 -27.36 8.71
C ARG A 5 -5.44 -26.06 8.14
N VAL A 6 -4.14 -25.87 8.28
CA VAL A 6 -3.38 -24.77 7.67
C VAL A 6 -2.01 -25.28 7.17
N LYS A 7 -1.60 -24.84 5.98
CA LYS A 7 -0.27 -25.08 5.40
C LYS A 7 0.50 -23.76 5.41
N ILE A 8 1.75 -23.79 5.84
CA ILE A 8 2.70 -22.68 5.77
C ILE A 8 3.94 -23.14 5.00
N TYR A 9 4.51 -22.24 4.19
CA TYR A 9 5.64 -22.50 3.29
C TYR A 9 7.00 -22.43 3.99
N ASP A 10 7.00 -22.40 5.31
CA ASP A 10 8.18 -22.44 6.16
C ASP A 10 7.82 -23.01 7.55
N ALA A 11 8.68 -22.76 8.54
CA ALA A 11 8.42 -22.99 9.95
C ALA A 11 8.47 -21.69 10.77
N ASN A 12 7.74 -20.66 10.34
CA ASN A 12 7.77 -19.34 10.97
C ASN A 12 7.42 -19.42 12.49
N PRO A 13 8.32 -18.95 13.38
CA PRO A 13 8.16 -19.11 14.81
C PRO A 13 7.00 -18.29 15.40
N GLU A 14 6.66 -17.14 14.80
CA GLU A 14 5.56 -16.29 15.23
C GLU A 14 4.22 -16.95 14.91
N ILE A 15 4.06 -17.44 13.67
CA ILE A 15 2.83 -18.15 13.24
C ILE A 15 2.65 -19.41 14.08
N LEU A 16 3.70 -20.20 14.30
CA LEU A 16 3.62 -21.42 15.10
C LEU A 16 3.24 -21.16 16.56
N ARG A 17 3.69 -20.05 17.15
CA ARG A 17 3.25 -19.63 18.50
C ARG A 17 1.79 -19.20 18.53
N LEU A 18 1.34 -18.46 17.51
CA LEU A 18 -0.05 -18.00 17.43
C LEU A 18 -1.04 -19.16 17.24
N LEU A 19 -0.61 -20.26 16.61
CA LEU A 19 -1.42 -21.47 16.43
C LEU A 19 -1.41 -22.40 17.66
N SER A 20 -0.60 -22.11 18.68
CA SER A 20 -0.50 -22.92 19.90
C SER A 20 -1.82 -22.96 20.65
N GLY A 21 -2.27 -24.16 21.02
CA GLY A 21 -3.53 -24.40 21.74
C GLY A 21 -4.79 -24.34 20.87
N THR A 22 -4.65 -24.11 19.56
CA THR A 22 -5.78 -24.17 18.63
C THR A 22 -6.07 -25.61 18.19
N ASN A 23 -7.25 -25.84 17.61
CA ASN A 23 -7.61 -27.15 17.04
C ASN A 23 -7.14 -27.33 15.58
N LEU A 24 -6.35 -26.40 15.04
CA LEU A 24 -5.88 -26.46 13.66
C LEU A 24 -4.73 -27.45 13.51
N GLN A 25 -4.84 -28.36 12.54
CA GLN A 25 -3.72 -29.21 12.14
C GLN A 25 -2.77 -28.42 11.22
N VAL A 26 -1.50 -28.35 11.58
CA VAL A 26 -0.51 -27.52 10.89
C VAL A 26 0.39 -28.37 9.99
N SER A 27 0.59 -27.91 8.76
CA SER A 27 1.64 -28.36 7.86
C SER A 27 2.72 -27.29 7.78
N ILE A 28 3.97 -27.65 8.07
CA ILE A 28 5.14 -26.79 7.92
C ILE A 28 6.06 -27.30 6.81
N MET A 29 6.98 -26.46 6.34
CA MET A 29 7.86 -26.80 5.24
C MET A 29 9.35 -26.58 5.58
N VAL A 30 10.22 -27.49 5.11
CA VAL A 30 11.66 -27.23 4.92
C VAL A 30 11.80 -26.46 3.60
N PRO A 31 12.19 -25.18 3.60
CA PRO A 31 12.29 -24.41 2.36
C PRO A 31 13.30 -25.02 1.36
N ASN A 32 13.09 -24.82 0.06
CA ASN A 32 13.94 -25.41 -1.00
C ASN A 32 15.44 -25.13 -0.78
N ASN A 33 15.81 -23.91 -0.37
CA ASN A 33 17.19 -23.51 -0.11
C ASN A 33 17.84 -24.17 1.12
N GLN A 34 17.09 -24.91 1.94
CA GLN A 34 17.61 -25.64 3.10
C GLN A 34 17.71 -27.15 2.86
N ILE A 35 17.16 -27.68 1.75
CA ILE A 35 17.09 -29.12 1.50
C ILE A 35 18.50 -29.74 1.49
N SER A 36 19.44 -29.17 0.73
CA SER A 36 20.81 -29.69 0.65
C SER A 36 21.53 -29.71 2.01
N ILE A 37 21.27 -28.71 2.86
CA ILE A 37 21.85 -28.65 4.22
C ILE A 37 21.29 -29.79 5.08
N VAL A 38 19.97 -30.00 5.03
CA VAL A 38 19.28 -31.06 5.77
C VAL A 38 19.65 -32.45 5.23
N ALA A 39 19.87 -32.57 3.92
CA ALA A 39 20.32 -33.78 3.24
C ALA A 39 21.76 -34.18 3.62
N ALA A 40 22.65 -33.19 3.74
CA ALA A 40 24.09 -33.40 3.88
C ALA A 40 24.47 -34.29 5.08
N ASN A 41 23.75 -34.20 6.22
CA ASN A 41 23.96 -35.10 7.35
C ASN A 41 22.81 -35.08 8.37
N GLN A 42 22.72 -36.16 9.16
CA GLN A 42 21.70 -36.34 10.20
C GLN A 42 21.75 -35.25 11.30
N SER A 43 22.92 -34.71 11.63
CA SER A 43 23.05 -33.67 12.66
C SER A 43 22.36 -32.36 12.25
N ALA A 44 22.43 -31.99 10.97
CA ALA A 44 21.74 -30.83 10.41
C ALA A 44 20.21 -31.00 10.48
N ALA A 45 19.69 -32.16 10.07
CA ALA A 45 18.27 -32.46 10.21
C ALA A 45 17.81 -32.47 11.67
N ASN A 46 18.63 -33.02 12.58
CA ASN A 46 18.36 -32.98 14.01
C ASN A 46 18.30 -31.55 14.55
N GLN A 47 19.18 -30.66 14.08
CA GLN A 47 19.13 -29.26 14.44
C GLN A 47 17.86 -28.60 13.91
N TRP A 48 17.51 -28.84 12.64
CA TRP A 48 16.30 -28.30 12.03
C TRP A 48 15.04 -28.70 12.82
N VAL A 49 14.91 -29.98 13.21
CA VAL A 49 13.77 -30.46 14.01
C VAL A 49 13.77 -29.85 15.41
N ARG A 50 14.93 -29.72 16.06
CA ARG A 50 15.07 -29.08 17.38
C ARG A 50 14.62 -27.62 17.37
N ASP A 51 14.89 -26.89 16.30
CA ASP A 51 14.59 -25.45 16.24
C ASP A 51 13.17 -25.18 15.75
N ASN A 52 12.65 -26.01 14.84
CA ASN A 52 11.43 -25.72 14.09
C ASN A 52 10.21 -26.57 14.48
N VAL A 53 10.42 -27.70 15.17
CA VAL A 53 9.34 -28.64 15.52
C VAL A 53 9.16 -28.76 17.03
N LEU A 54 10.22 -29.15 17.74
CA LEU A 54 10.15 -29.44 19.17
C LEU A 54 9.68 -28.29 20.07
N PRO A 55 10.00 -27.01 19.79
CA PRO A 55 9.56 -25.90 20.66
C PRO A 55 8.05 -25.66 20.61
N TYR A 56 7.38 -26.14 19.56
CA TYR A 56 5.97 -25.87 19.28
C TYR A 56 5.09 -27.10 19.45
N TYR A 57 5.62 -28.29 19.15
CA TYR A 57 4.90 -29.55 19.31
C TYR A 57 4.88 -30.00 20.79
N PRO A 58 3.76 -30.54 21.33
CA PRO A 58 2.48 -30.80 20.66
C PRO A 58 1.45 -29.66 20.78
N ASN A 59 1.77 -28.55 21.45
CA ASN A 59 0.83 -27.46 21.70
C ASN A 59 0.30 -26.85 20.40
N THR A 60 1.16 -26.76 19.38
CA THR A 60 0.79 -26.54 17.99
C THR A 60 0.70 -27.90 17.32
N MET A 61 -0.48 -28.24 16.75
CA MET A 61 -0.76 -29.57 16.23
C MET A 61 -0.13 -29.80 14.85
N ILE A 62 1.20 -29.84 14.80
CA ILE A 62 1.96 -30.16 13.59
C ILE A 62 1.65 -31.60 13.18
N ARG A 63 1.14 -31.78 11.96
CA ARG A 63 0.75 -33.08 11.38
C ARG A 63 1.55 -33.44 10.14
N TYR A 64 2.08 -32.44 9.44
CA TYR A 64 2.83 -32.62 8.21
C TYR A 64 4.11 -31.80 8.24
N ILE A 65 5.21 -32.41 7.82
CA ILE A 65 6.46 -31.72 7.47
C ILE A 65 6.69 -31.99 5.99
N LEU A 66 6.61 -30.94 5.19
CA LEU A 66 6.82 -30.98 3.75
C LEU A 66 8.26 -30.58 3.44
N VAL A 67 9.01 -31.40 2.73
CA VAL A 67 10.40 -31.10 2.36
C VAL A 67 10.41 -30.48 0.97
N GLY A 68 10.55 -29.16 0.92
CA GLY A 68 10.46 -28.37 -0.29
C GLY A 68 9.05 -28.18 -0.84
N ASN A 69 8.99 -27.48 -1.98
CA ASN A 69 7.82 -27.27 -2.82
C ASN A 69 8.24 -27.49 -4.28
N GLU A 70 7.54 -28.38 -5.00
CA GLU A 70 7.73 -28.63 -6.44
C GLU A 70 9.20 -28.87 -6.86
N VAL A 71 9.97 -29.53 -5.98
CA VAL A 71 11.43 -29.69 -6.14
C VAL A 71 11.80 -30.32 -7.48
N LEU A 72 10.97 -31.24 -7.98
CA LEU A 72 11.21 -31.96 -9.23
C LEU A 72 10.79 -31.19 -10.49
N SER A 73 10.20 -30.01 -10.38
CA SER A 73 9.73 -29.24 -11.55
C SER A 73 10.85 -28.37 -12.15
N ASN A 74 11.82 -27.92 -11.34
CA ASN A 74 12.97 -27.14 -11.81
C ASN A 74 14.06 -28.03 -12.42
N LYS A 75 14.17 -28.04 -13.74
CA LYS A 75 15.16 -28.83 -14.51
C LYS A 75 16.58 -28.28 -14.46
N ASP A 76 16.76 -27.03 -14.04
CA ASP A 76 18.07 -26.37 -13.99
C ASP A 76 18.84 -26.69 -12.70
N ASP A 77 18.15 -27.13 -11.64
CA ASP A 77 18.74 -27.53 -10.36
C ASP A 77 18.50 -29.03 -10.07
N GLN A 78 19.02 -29.88 -10.94
CA GLN A 78 18.95 -31.33 -10.75
C GLN A 78 19.72 -31.80 -9.51
N GLY A 79 20.67 -31.01 -9.01
CA GLY A 79 21.39 -31.33 -7.76
C GLY A 79 20.43 -31.45 -6.58
N LEU A 80 19.51 -30.49 -6.46
CA LEU A 80 18.48 -30.48 -5.42
C LEU A 80 17.55 -31.70 -5.47
N TRP A 81 17.31 -32.26 -6.66
CA TRP A 81 16.48 -33.46 -6.82
C TRP A 81 17.07 -34.66 -6.08
N TYR A 82 18.40 -34.83 -6.13
CA TYR A 82 19.09 -35.93 -5.46
C TYR A 82 19.16 -35.75 -3.94
N ASP A 83 19.07 -34.51 -3.44
CA ASP A 83 19.08 -34.20 -2.01
C ASP A 83 17.72 -34.39 -1.32
N LEU A 84 16.63 -34.42 -2.10
CA LEU A 84 15.26 -34.50 -1.58
C LEU A 84 15.03 -35.73 -0.69
N ILE A 85 15.35 -36.93 -1.18
CA ILE A 85 15.12 -38.18 -0.44
C ILE A 85 16.04 -38.32 0.78
N PRO A 86 17.36 -38.02 0.70
CA PRO A 86 18.20 -37.92 1.87
C PRO A 86 17.65 -36.96 2.93
N ALA A 87 17.18 -35.77 2.55
CA ALA A 87 16.58 -34.81 3.50
C ALA A 87 15.32 -35.38 4.17
N MET A 88 14.40 -35.97 3.39
CA MET A 88 13.19 -36.61 3.93
C MET A 88 13.51 -37.74 4.91
N ASN A 89 14.50 -38.58 4.60
CA ASN A 89 14.97 -39.64 5.49
C ASN A 89 15.57 -39.07 6.78
N ASN A 90 16.44 -38.06 6.67
CA ASN A 90 17.08 -37.46 7.84
C ASN A 90 16.04 -36.80 8.78
N ILE A 91 15.05 -36.10 8.23
CA ILE A 91 13.94 -35.54 9.03
C ILE A 91 13.13 -36.66 9.68
N ARG A 92 12.80 -37.74 8.96
CA ARG A 92 12.07 -38.90 9.52
C ARG A 92 12.82 -39.52 10.70
N ASN A 93 14.10 -39.80 10.52
CA ASN A 93 14.97 -40.34 11.55
C ASN A 93 15.01 -39.42 12.79
N SER A 94 15.10 -38.11 12.58
CA SER A 94 15.12 -37.14 13.68
C SER A 94 13.80 -37.13 14.46
N ILE A 95 12.67 -37.11 13.77
CA ILE A 95 11.35 -37.16 14.40
C ILE A 95 11.12 -38.50 15.15
N ASP A 96 11.63 -39.62 14.61
CA ASP A 96 11.58 -40.92 15.27
C ASP A 96 12.43 -40.98 16.55
N GLN A 97 13.59 -40.30 16.60
CA GLN A 97 14.41 -40.19 17.82
C GLN A 97 13.67 -39.53 18.99
N HIS A 98 12.63 -38.75 18.69
CA HIS A 98 11.77 -38.11 19.68
C HIS A 98 10.46 -38.88 19.95
N ASN A 99 10.32 -40.11 19.44
CA ASN A 99 9.12 -40.95 19.54
C ASN A 99 7.84 -40.29 18.97
N ILE A 100 7.97 -39.44 17.95
CA ILE A 100 6.85 -38.75 17.33
C ILE A 100 6.39 -39.51 16.08
N HIS A 101 5.35 -40.33 16.20
CA HIS A 101 4.86 -41.17 15.10
C HIS A 101 3.66 -40.61 14.32
N ASN A 102 3.09 -39.50 14.79
CA ASN A 102 1.87 -38.91 14.25
C ASN A 102 2.10 -37.71 13.32
N ILE A 103 3.35 -37.43 12.96
CA ILE A 103 3.77 -36.47 11.93
C ILE A 103 4.13 -37.24 10.66
N LYS A 104 3.50 -36.87 9.55
CA LYS A 104 3.77 -37.41 8.21
C LYS A 104 4.76 -36.52 7.47
N ILE A 105 5.69 -37.13 6.76
CA ILE A 105 6.72 -36.42 5.99
C ILE A 105 6.44 -36.65 4.51
N GLY A 106 6.44 -35.58 3.72
CA GLY A 106 6.15 -35.62 2.30
C GLY A 106 6.81 -34.46 1.56
N THR A 107 6.45 -34.29 0.30
CA THR A 107 6.85 -33.15 -0.54
C THR A 107 5.72 -32.90 -1.54
N PRO A 108 5.30 -31.65 -1.77
CA PRO A 108 4.37 -31.30 -2.84
C PRO A 108 5.01 -31.49 -4.22
N PHE A 109 4.19 -31.92 -5.18
CA PHE A 109 4.55 -32.05 -6.58
C PHE A 109 3.53 -31.32 -7.44
N ALA A 110 3.99 -30.53 -8.39
CA ALA A 110 3.16 -30.02 -9.46
C ALA A 110 2.69 -31.18 -10.37
N MET A 111 1.61 -30.93 -11.12
CA MET A 111 1.11 -31.88 -12.12
C MET A 111 2.08 -32.12 -13.29
N ASP A 112 3.08 -31.25 -13.47
CA ASP A 112 4.12 -31.39 -14.49
C ASP A 112 5.05 -32.60 -14.24
N ILE A 113 4.90 -33.30 -13.11
CA ILE A 113 5.59 -34.55 -12.80
C ILE A 113 5.17 -35.72 -13.72
N LEU A 114 4.08 -35.57 -14.46
CA LEU A 114 3.60 -36.53 -15.44
C LEU A 114 4.11 -36.20 -16.85
N GLU A 115 4.59 -37.22 -17.57
CA GLU A 115 4.81 -37.17 -19.02
C GLU A 115 3.49 -37.21 -19.77
N THR A 116 2.59 -38.08 -19.29
CA THR A 116 1.28 -38.33 -19.88
C THR A 116 0.26 -38.29 -18.75
N SER A 117 -0.77 -37.47 -18.91
CA SER A 117 -1.84 -37.28 -17.92
C SER A 117 -3.24 -37.61 -18.44
N PHE A 118 -3.39 -37.77 -19.78
CA PHE A 118 -4.67 -38.02 -20.42
C PHE A 118 -4.58 -39.12 -21.50
N PRO A 119 -5.55 -40.05 -21.57
CA PRO A 119 -6.60 -40.30 -20.58
C PRO A 119 -6.01 -40.70 -19.20
N PRO A 120 -6.69 -40.52 -18.05
CA PRO A 120 -6.12 -40.81 -16.73
C PRO A 120 -5.40 -42.17 -16.61
N SER A 121 -6.00 -43.22 -17.16
CA SER A 121 -5.44 -44.58 -17.24
C SER A 121 -4.06 -44.68 -17.91
N SER A 122 -3.72 -43.76 -18.82
CA SER A 122 -2.41 -43.69 -19.46
C SER A 122 -1.39 -42.89 -18.65
N GLY A 123 -1.78 -42.37 -17.49
CA GLY A 123 -0.93 -41.67 -16.53
C GLY A 123 0.46 -42.28 -16.40
N GLU A 124 1.50 -41.50 -16.67
CA GLU A 124 2.90 -41.92 -16.59
C GLU A 124 3.79 -40.77 -16.14
N PHE A 125 4.71 -41.06 -15.22
CA PHE A 125 5.66 -40.07 -14.71
C PHE A 125 6.70 -39.72 -15.76
N ARG A 126 7.23 -38.49 -15.70
CA ARG A 126 8.30 -38.04 -16.62
C ARG A 126 9.48 -39.01 -16.64
N LEU A 127 10.07 -39.16 -17.81
CA LEU A 127 11.17 -40.10 -18.04
C LEU A 127 12.46 -39.67 -17.34
N ASP A 128 12.70 -38.37 -17.19
CA ASP A 128 13.88 -37.81 -16.54
C ASP A 128 13.97 -38.22 -15.06
N ILE A 129 12.88 -38.08 -14.30
CA ILE A 129 12.82 -38.48 -12.88
C ILE A 129 12.72 -40.00 -12.69
N SER A 130 12.09 -40.70 -13.65
CA SER A 130 11.90 -42.15 -13.60
C SER A 130 13.20 -42.89 -13.90
N ARG A 131 13.96 -42.46 -14.92
CA ARG A 131 15.23 -43.09 -15.33
C ARG A 131 16.38 -42.76 -14.40
N ASN A 132 16.38 -41.58 -13.78
CA ASN A 132 17.40 -41.17 -12.82
C ASN A 132 17.21 -41.78 -11.42
N ASN A 133 16.31 -42.77 -11.27
CA ASN A 133 16.07 -43.51 -10.03
C ASN A 133 15.69 -42.62 -8.82
N LEU A 134 15.04 -41.48 -9.05
CA LEU A 134 14.56 -40.58 -8.01
C LEU A 134 13.17 -40.99 -7.50
N LEU A 135 12.30 -41.38 -8.44
CA LEU A 135 10.90 -41.67 -8.17
C LEU A 135 10.69 -42.97 -7.37
N MET A 136 11.45 -44.03 -7.67
CA MET A 136 11.30 -45.31 -6.96
C MET A 136 11.65 -45.20 -5.46
N PRO A 137 12.79 -44.60 -5.04
CA PRO A 137 13.07 -44.32 -3.63
C PRO A 137 12.01 -43.45 -2.96
N LEU A 138 11.52 -42.41 -3.65
CA LEU A 138 10.45 -41.55 -3.16
C LEU A 138 9.17 -42.34 -2.83
N LEU A 139 8.65 -43.10 -3.81
CA LEU A 139 7.43 -43.88 -3.65
C LEU A 139 7.60 -44.95 -2.55
N ARG A 140 8.77 -45.58 -2.45
CA ARG A 140 9.09 -46.50 -1.35
C ARG A 140 9.05 -45.82 0.00
N PHE A 141 9.62 -44.62 0.12
CA PHE A 141 9.59 -43.83 1.36
C PHE A 141 8.15 -43.50 1.77
N LEU A 142 7.34 -42.99 0.83
CA LEU A 142 5.94 -42.63 1.10
C LEU A 142 5.11 -43.86 1.51
N ASN A 143 5.32 -44.99 0.84
CA ASN A 143 4.63 -46.24 1.15
C ASN A 143 5.04 -46.79 2.52
N TRP A 144 6.34 -46.82 2.84
CA TRP A 144 6.87 -47.29 4.13
C TRP A 144 6.39 -46.43 5.31
N THR A 145 6.43 -45.11 5.16
CA THR A 145 5.97 -44.16 6.21
C THR A 145 4.44 -44.00 6.26
N LYS A 146 3.72 -44.64 5.33
CA LYS A 146 2.27 -44.44 5.11
C LYS A 146 1.92 -42.96 5.00
N SER A 147 2.77 -42.19 4.31
CA SER A 147 2.56 -40.78 4.02
C SER A 147 1.70 -40.62 2.77
N TYR A 148 1.54 -39.38 2.31
CA TYR A 148 0.74 -39.04 1.14
C TYR A 148 1.64 -38.62 -0.02
N PHE A 149 1.18 -38.89 -1.24
CA PHE A 149 1.64 -38.20 -2.41
C PHE A 149 0.93 -36.84 -2.45
N PHE A 150 1.65 -35.76 -2.12
CA PHE A 150 1.08 -34.41 -2.06
C PHE A 150 1.14 -33.78 -3.46
N LEU A 151 -0.01 -33.33 -3.96
CA LEU A 151 -0.14 -32.74 -5.30
C LEU A 151 -0.62 -31.30 -5.23
N ASP A 152 0.04 -30.46 -6.01
CA ASP A 152 -0.42 -29.12 -6.36
C ASP A 152 -1.18 -29.25 -7.68
N ALA A 153 -2.51 -29.27 -7.59
CA ALA A 153 -3.41 -29.64 -8.68
C ALA A 153 -4.41 -28.51 -8.95
N TYR A 154 -4.21 -27.82 -10.08
CA TYR A 154 -4.96 -26.63 -10.46
C TYR A 154 -5.75 -26.87 -11.76
N PRO A 155 -7.03 -27.24 -11.70
CA PRO A 155 -7.89 -27.41 -12.87
C PRO A 155 -7.95 -26.19 -13.78
N TYR A 156 -7.76 -24.98 -13.21
CA TYR A 156 -7.68 -23.73 -13.94
C TYR A 156 -6.71 -23.80 -15.13
N PHE A 157 -5.46 -24.20 -14.90
CA PHE A 157 -4.43 -24.21 -15.96
C PHE A 157 -4.75 -25.22 -17.06
N SER A 158 -5.23 -26.41 -16.71
CA SER A 158 -5.62 -27.42 -17.69
C SER A 158 -6.78 -26.93 -18.55
N TRP A 159 -7.78 -26.29 -17.93
CA TRP A 159 -8.94 -25.73 -18.63
C TRP A 159 -8.56 -24.53 -19.50
N SER A 160 -7.85 -23.53 -18.96
CA SER A 160 -7.54 -22.27 -19.66
C SER A 160 -6.69 -22.51 -20.91
N GLN A 161 -5.83 -23.53 -20.90
CA GLN A 161 -5.02 -23.94 -22.05
C GLN A 161 -5.78 -24.80 -23.08
N ASN A 162 -6.94 -25.37 -22.72
CA ASN A 162 -7.67 -26.34 -23.54
C ASN A 162 -9.19 -26.10 -23.58
N THR A 163 -9.63 -24.84 -23.61
CA THR A 163 -11.06 -24.47 -23.49
C THR A 163 -11.96 -25.05 -24.57
N SER A 164 -11.41 -25.38 -25.75
CA SER A 164 -12.16 -26.05 -26.82
C SER A 164 -12.50 -27.52 -26.50
N SER A 165 -11.71 -28.18 -25.63
CA SER A 165 -11.85 -29.60 -25.31
C SER A 165 -12.37 -29.83 -23.89
N ILE A 166 -12.10 -28.89 -22.98
CA ILE A 166 -12.49 -28.97 -21.57
C ILE A 166 -13.56 -27.92 -21.29
N SER A 167 -14.76 -28.37 -20.94
CA SER A 167 -15.85 -27.48 -20.52
C SER A 167 -15.50 -26.77 -19.21
N LEU A 168 -15.83 -25.47 -19.12
CA LEU A 168 -15.67 -24.71 -17.89
C LEU A 168 -16.53 -25.30 -16.76
N ASP A 169 -17.78 -25.69 -17.05
CA ASP A 169 -18.66 -26.34 -16.08
C ASP A 169 -18.02 -27.60 -15.48
N TYR A 170 -17.32 -28.38 -16.31
CA TYR A 170 -16.62 -29.58 -15.88
C TYR A 170 -15.42 -29.27 -14.98
N ALA A 171 -14.71 -28.17 -15.25
CA ALA A 171 -13.62 -27.69 -14.39
C ALA A 171 -14.14 -27.08 -13.06
N LEU A 172 -15.35 -26.50 -13.05
CA LEU A 172 -15.99 -25.86 -11.91
C LEU A 172 -16.93 -26.77 -11.09
N PHE A 173 -16.96 -28.08 -11.37
CA PHE A 173 -17.88 -29.06 -10.74
C PHE A 173 -19.38 -28.81 -10.98
N GLN A 174 -19.78 -28.23 -12.11
CA GLN A 174 -21.19 -27.85 -12.39
C GLN A 174 -22.02 -28.92 -13.15
N GLY A 175 -21.57 -30.17 -13.18
CA GLY A 175 -22.44 -31.35 -13.33
C GLY A 175 -23.12 -31.60 -14.68
N SER A 176 -22.90 -30.75 -15.69
CA SER A 176 -23.51 -30.89 -17.03
C SER A 176 -22.77 -31.86 -17.96
N GLN A 177 -21.50 -32.16 -17.67
CA GLN A 177 -20.63 -32.95 -18.54
C GLN A 177 -19.95 -34.09 -17.78
N THR A 178 -19.77 -35.22 -18.45
CA THR A 178 -18.99 -36.35 -17.95
C THR A 178 -17.95 -36.79 -18.97
N TYR A 179 -16.82 -37.29 -18.49
CA TYR A 179 -15.80 -37.95 -19.29
C TYR A 179 -15.70 -39.43 -18.90
N VAL A 180 -15.66 -40.33 -19.88
CA VAL A 180 -15.45 -41.76 -19.65
C VAL A 180 -14.05 -42.11 -20.14
N ASP A 181 -13.20 -42.58 -19.23
CA ASP A 181 -11.86 -43.06 -19.59
C ASP A 181 -11.99 -44.36 -20.39
N PRO A 182 -11.47 -44.43 -21.64
CA PRO A 182 -11.74 -45.54 -22.55
C PRO A 182 -11.06 -46.85 -22.17
N VAL A 183 -10.07 -46.82 -21.27
CA VAL A 183 -9.30 -48.00 -20.88
C VAL A 183 -9.78 -48.54 -19.53
N SER A 184 -9.90 -47.66 -18.53
CA SER A 184 -10.35 -48.03 -17.18
C SER A 184 -11.86 -48.13 -17.05
N GLY A 185 -12.62 -47.46 -17.92
CA GLY A 185 -14.08 -47.35 -17.84
C GLY A 185 -14.58 -46.42 -16.74
N TYR A 186 -13.70 -45.71 -16.03
CA TYR A 186 -14.09 -44.77 -14.99
C TYR A 186 -14.77 -43.53 -15.58
N VAL A 187 -15.85 -43.12 -14.92
CA VAL A 187 -16.64 -41.95 -15.28
C VAL A 187 -16.27 -40.81 -14.35
N TYR A 188 -15.79 -39.73 -14.93
CA TYR A 188 -15.42 -38.50 -14.23
C TYR A 188 -16.48 -37.44 -14.47
N THR A 189 -16.85 -36.74 -13.39
CA THR A 189 -17.85 -35.64 -13.40
C THR A 189 -17.21 -34.27 -13.20
N ASN A 190 -15.90 -34.24 -12.95
CA ASN A 190 -15.13 -33.01 -12.81
C ASN A 190 -13.65 -33.24 -13.16
N LEU A 191 -12.98 -32.15 -13.55
CA LEU A 191 -11.60 -32.19 -14.00
C LEU A 191 -10.59 -32.53 -12.89
N LEU A 192 -10.84 -32.08 -11.64
CA LEU A 192 -9.92 -32.34 -10.53
C LEU A 192 -9.75 -33.84 -10.29
N ASP A 193 -10.84 -34.60 -10.16
CA ASP A 193 -10.77 -36.04 -9.93
C ASP A 193 -10.04 -36.76 -11.07
N GLN A 194 -10.27 -36.32 -12.30
CA GLN A 194 -9.59 -36.84 -13.49
C GLN A 194 -8.08 -36.60 -13.43
N MET A 195 -7.65 -35.41 -13.03
CA MET A 195 -6.23 -35.07 -12.84
C MET A 195 -5.61 -35.92 -11.73
N LEU A 196 -6.27 -36.05 -10.57
CA LEU A 196 -5.74 -36.85 -9.46
C LEU A 196 -5.59 -38.34 -9.84
N ASP A 197 -6.56 -38.89 -10.55
CA ASP A 197 -6.50 -40.30 -10.94
C ASP A 197 -5.42 -40.58 -11.98
N SER A 198 -5.02 -39.61 -12.81
CA SER A 198 -3.85 -39.76 -13.69
C SER A 198 -2.57 -40.07 -12.92
N VAL A 199 -2.36 -39.42 -11.77
CA VAL A 199 -1.23 -39.69 -10.87
C VAL A 199 -1.40 -41.03 -10.14
N VAL A 200 -2.64 -41.38 -9.76
CA VAL A 200 -2.95 -42.69 -9.17
C VAL A 200 -2.56 -43.81 -10.12
N PHE A 201 -2.93 -43.73 -11.39
CA PHE A 201 -2.58 -44.72 -12.41
C PHE A 201 -1.07 -44.76 -12.67
N ALA A 202 -0.41 -43.60 -12.72
CA ALA A 202 1.05 -43.54 -12.84
C ALA A 202 1.77 -44.29 -11.70
N MET A 203 1.33 -44.10 -10.44
CA MET A 203 1.85 -44.86 -9.29
C MET A 203 1.54 -46.35 -9.38
N GLN A 204 0.35 -46.72 -9.86
CA GLN A 204 -0.05 -48.13 -10.01
C GLN A 204 0.82 -48.87 -11.04
N LYS A 205 1.16 -48.24 -12.16
CA LYS A 205 2.08 -48.81 -13.16
C LYS A 205 3.45 -49.14 -12.57
N LEU A 206 3.90 -48.38 -11.57
CA LEU A 206 5.15 -48.62 -10.84
C LEU A 206 4.99 -49.57 -9.65
N GLY A 207 3.80 -50.16 -9.46
CA GLY A 207 3.50 -51.13 -8.40
C GLY A 207 3.08 -50.53 -7.05
N PHE A 208 2.80 -49.22 -6.98
CA PHE A 208 2.45 -48.52 -5.74
C PHE A 208 0.95 -48.24 -5.60
N ASN A 209 0.17 -49.32 -5.47
CA ASN A 209 -1.29 -49.24 -5.45
C ASN A 209 -1.89 -48.66 -4.16
N ASN A 210 -1.11 -48.47 -3.09
CA ASN A 210 -1.64 -48.12 -1.76
C ASN A 210 -1.23 -46.73 -1.27
N ILE A 211 -0.40 -46.00 -2.03
CA ILE A 211 -0.04 -44.63 -1.67
C ILE A 211 -1.28 -43.75 -1.87
N ARG A 212 -1.67 -43.03 -0.82
CA ARG A 212 -2.82 -42.13 -0.84
C ARG A 212 -2.39 -40.75 -1.36
N VAL A 213 -3.30 -40.06 -2.02
CA VAL A 213 -3.09 -38.70 -2.49
C VAL A 213 -3.60 -37.70 -1.45
N ALA A 214 -2.89 -36.59 -1.31
CA ALA A 214 -3.35 -35.39 -0.65
C ALA A 214 -3.17 -34.21 -1.62
N ILE A 215 -4.09 -33.26 -1.62
CA ILE A 215 -3.96 -32.03 -2.38
C ILE A 215 -3.22 -31.04 -1.48
N ALA A 216 -1.96 -30.76 -1.81
CA ALA A 216 -1.16 -29.74 -1.15
C ALA A 216 -1.58 -28.34 -1.56
N GLU A 217 -2.07 -28.16 -2.79
CA GLU A 217 -2.62 -26.90 -3.29
C GLU A 217 -3.65 -27.14 -4.40
N THR A 218 -4.70 -26.34 -4.40
CA THR A 218 -5.67 -26.23 -5.49
C THR A 218 -6.47 -24.95 -5.30
N GLY A 219 -7.10 -24.44 -6.35
CA GLY A 219 -7.89 -23.22 -6.26
C GLY A 219 -8.31 -22.75 -7.63
N TRP A 220 -8.76 -21.51 -7.69
CA TRP A 220 -9.08 -20.84 -8.94
C TRP A 220 -8.85 -19.33 -8.77
N PRO A 221 -8.20 -18.65 -9.74
CA PRO A 221 -7.84 -17.24 -9.58
C PRO A 221 -9.06 -16.33 -9.66
N ASN A 222 -9.13 -15.34 -8.77
CA ASN A 222 -10.19 -14.34 -8.66
C ASN A 222 -9.99 -13.13 -9.59
N GLY A 223 -8.83 -13.03 -10.26
CA GLY A 223 -8.48 -12.00 -11.22
C GLY A 223 -7.22 -12.37 -12.02
N GLY A 224 -6.94 -11.63 -13.08
CA GLY A 224 -5.80 -11.87 -13.99
C GLY A 224 -5.72 -10.80 -15.08
N ASP A 225 -4.75 -10.95 -15.97
CA ASP A 225 -4.55 -10.16 -17.19
C ASP A 225 -5.67 -10.47 -18.22
N TYR A 226 -5.74 -9.69 -19.31
CA TYR A 226 -6.85 -9.78 -20.28
C TYR A 226 -6.88 -11.10 -21.06
N ASP A 227 -5.73 -11.72 -21.28
CA ASP A 227 -5.57 -13.02 -21.93
C ASP A 227 -5.68 -14.21 -20.96
N GLU A 228 -5.75 -13.96 -19.65
CA GLU A 228 -5.93 -14.97 -18.62
C GLU A 228 -7.42 -15.27 -18.38
N ILE A 229 -8.01 -15.93 -19.37
CA ILE A 229 -9.44 -16.26 -19.41
C ILE A 229 -9.91 -17.01 -18.15
N GLY A 230 -11.14 -16.73 -17.74
CA GLY A 230 -11.82 -17.34 -16.61
C GLY A 230 -11.25 -17.02 -15.23
N ALA A 231 -10.20 -16.20 -15.13
CA ALA A 231 -9.71 -15.68 -13.86
C ALA A 231 -10.63 -14.54 -13.38
N ASN A 232 -11.61 -14.88 -12.54
CA ASN A 232 -12.60 -13.94 -12.03
C ASN A 232 -13.23 -14.44 -10.72
N ILE A 233 -13.80 -13.50 -9.96
CA ILE A 233 -14.44 -13.74 -8.66
C ILE A 233 -15.53 -14.82 -8.75
N TYR A 234 -16.31 -14.85 -9.83
CA TYR A 234 -17.41 -15.80 -10.00
C TYR A 234 -16.92 -17.24 -10.05
N ASN A 235 -15.97 -17.53 -10.92
CA ASN A 235 -15.40 -18.85 -11.09
C ASN A 235 -14.59 -19.26 -9.85
N ALA A 236 -13.85 -18.32 -9.24
CA ALA A 236 -13.10 -18.55 -8.00
C ALA A 236 -14.00 -19.03 -6.86
N ALA A 237 -15.10 -18.29 -6.63
CA ALA A 237 -16.09 -18.64 -5.63
C ALA A 237 -16.78 -19.98 -5.96
N THR A 238 -17.16 -20.18 -7.22
CA THR A 238 -17.84 -21.41 -7.69
C THR A 238 -16.98 -22.65 -7.47
N TYR A 239 -15.73 -22.62 -7.95
CA TYR A 239 -14.78 -23.72 -7.79
C TYR A 239 -14.57 -24.06 -6.32
N ASN A 240 -14.21 -23.06 -5.50
CA ASN A 240 -13.87 -23.29 -4.09
C ASN A 240 -15.08 -23.77 -3.27
N ARG A 241 -16.28 -23.22 -3.50
CA ARG A 241 -17.51 -23.67 -2.82
C ARG A 241 -17.86 -25.12 -3.18
N ASN A 242 -17.77 -25.49 -4.46
CA ASN A 242 -18.06 -26.85 -4.90
C ASN A 242 -17.00 -27.86 -4.42
N LEU A 243 -15.72 -27.47 -4.48
CA LEU A 243 -14.63 -28.25 -3.91
C LEU A 243 -14.87 -28.53 -2.43
N ILE A 244 -15.22 -27.52 -1.64
CA ILE A 244 -15.49 -27.67 -0.20
C ILE A 244 -16.61 -28.67 0.04
N ARG A 245 -17.77 -28.50 -0.62
CA ARG A 245 -18.91 -29.44 -0.49
C ARG A 245 -18.50 -30.87 -0.80
N ARG A 246 -17.68 -31.03 -1.83
CA ARG A 246 -17.16 -32.33 -2.26
C ARG A 246 -16.25 -32.95 -1.20
N ILE A 247 -15.25 -32.23 -0.69
CA ILE A 247 -14.24 -32.79 0.23
C ILE A 247 -14.76 -33.00 1.66
N VAL A 248 -15.77 -32.23 2.09
CA VAL A 248 -16.38 -32.36 3.44
C VAL A 248 -17.58 -33.31 3.48
N SER A 249 -17.94 -33.88 2.32
CA SER A 249 -19.03 -34.85 2.19
C SER A 249 -18.89 -36.02 3.17
N LYS A 250 -20.04 -36.47 3.69
CA LYS A 250 -20.15 -37.62 4.59
C LYS A 250 -21.25 -38.56 4.05
N PRO A 251 -20.92 -39.80 3.65
CA PRO A 251 -19.57 -40.40 3.62
C PRO A 251 -18.64 -39.71 2.60
N PRO A 252 -17.30 -39.83 2.74
CA PRO A 252 -16.36 -39.27 1.77
C PRO A 252 -16.61 -39.85 0.37
N ILE A 253 -16.57 -39.02 -0.67
CA ILE A 253 -16.82 -39.48 -2.04
C ILE A 253 -15.57 -40.14 -2.64
N GLY A 254 -14.38 -39.53 -2.50
CA GLY A 254 -13.15 -39.98 -3.17
C GLY A 254 -13.18 -39.83 -4.70
N THR A 255 -12.09 -40.13 -5.39
CA THR A 255 -12.05 -40.14 -6.87
C THR A 255 -12.64 -41.44 -7.43
N PRO A 256 -12.99 -41.52 -8.73
CA PRO A 256 -13.44 -42.78 -9.35
C PRO A 256 -12.48 -43.97 -9.16
N ALA A 257 -11.15 -43.78 -9.21
CA ALA A 257 -10.18 -44.85 -8.95
C ALA A 257 -9.98 -45.12 -7.44
N ARG A 258 -10.41 -44.22 -6.56
CA ARG A 258 -10.28 -44.32 -5.09
C ARG A 258 -11.59 -43.95 -4.37
N PRO A 259 -12.70 -44.65 -4.65
CA PRO A 259 -14.01 -44.29 -4.09
C PRO A 259 -14.00 -44.46 -2.57
N GLY A 260 -14.69 -43.57 -1.86
CA GLY A 260 -14.83 -43.64 -0.41
C GLY A 260 -13.64 -43.12 0.41
N LEU A 261 -12.52 -42.74 -0.23
CA LEU A 261 -11.33 -42.26 0.48
C LEU A 261 -11.38 -40.75 0.73
N THR A 262 -11.03 -40.35 1.96
CA THR A 262 -10.78 -38.95 2.28
C THR A 262 -9.46 -38.49 1.67
N ILE A 263 -9.53 -37.38 0.93
CA ILE A 263 -8.37 -36.70 0.36
C ILE A 263 -8.14 -35.45 1.20
N PRO A 264 -7.06 -35.37 2.01
CA PRO A 264 -6.70 -34.11 2.67
C PRO A 264 -6.44 -33.04 1.61
N THR A 265 -7.03 -31.86 1.77
CA THR A 265 -6.97 -30.78 0.78
C THR A 265 -6.64 -29.46 1.44
N PHE A 266 -5.70 -28.73 0.86
CA PHE A 266 -5.46 -27.32 1.13
C PHE A 266 -5.86 -26.51 -0.11
N ILE A 267 -6.55 -25.39 0.14
CA ILE A 267 -6.98 -24.45 -0.91
C ILE A 267 -5.94 -23.32 -0.95
N PHE A 268 -5.34 -23.11 -2.11
CA PHE A 268 -4.43 -22.01 -2.38
C PHE A 268 -5.23 -20.81 -2.94
N SER A 269 -5.13 -19.61 -2.39
CA SER A 269 -4.38 -19.19 -1.18
C SER A 269 -5.29 -18.52 -0.15
N LEU A 270 -4.79 -18.31 1.07
CA LEU A 270 -5.57 -17.58 2.07
C LEU A 270 -5.66 -16.09 1.73
N TYR A 271 -4.59 -15.50 1.19
CA TYR A 271 -4.48 -14.09 0.84
C TYR A 271 -3.99 -13.92 -0.59
N ASP A 272 -4.51 -12.92 -1.31
CA ASP A 272 -3.90 -12.44 -2.55
C ASP A 272 -2.45 -11.99 -2.29
N GLU A 273 -1.53 -12.38 -3.16
CA GLU A 273 -0.10 -12.06 -3.04
C GLU A 273 0.25 -10.93 -4.01
N ASN A 274 -0.04 -9.69 -3.61
CA ASN A 274 0.11 -8.50 -4.44
C ASN A 274 1.55 -8.13 -4.83
N GLN A 275 2.54 -8.92 -4.40
CA GLN A 275 3.96 -8.75 -4.71
C GLN A 275 4.55 -9.91 -5.54
N LYS A 276 3.72 -10.89 -5.94
CA LYS A 276 4.19 -12.03 -6.74
C LYS A 276 4.43 -11.61 -8.19
N GLU A 277 5.61 -11.95 -8.69
CA GLU A 277 6.02 -11.72 -10.08
C GLU A 277 5.34 -12.71 -11.03
N GLY A 278 5.38 -12.42 -12.33
CA GLY A 278 4.81 -13.29 -13.37
C GLY A 278 3.40 -12.88 -13.81
N PRO A 279 2.65 -13.81 -14.43
CA PRO A 279 1.31 -13.56 -14.98
C PRO A 279 0.33 -12.93 -13.97
N GLY A 280 -0.66 -12.16 -14.44
CA GLY A 280 -1.74 -11.57 -13.63
C GLY A 280 -2.29 -12.48 -12.54
N THR A 281 -2.62 -13.71 -12.92
CA THR A 281 -3.24 -14.71 -12.05
C THR A 281 -2.40 -15.03 -10.82
N GLU A 282 -1.06 -14.98 -10.89
CA GLU A 282 -0.16 -15.28 -9.77
C GLU A 282 -0.46 -14.45 -8.52
N ARG A 283 -1.01 -13.24 -8.69
CA ARG A 283 -1.34 -12.31 -7.60
C ARG A 283 -2.74 -12.50 -7.02
N HIS A 284 -3.58 -13.32 -7.65
CA HIS A 284 -5.03 -13.33 -7.45
C HIS A 284 -5.62 -14.70 -7.11
N TRP A 285 -4.98 -15.49 -6.25
CA TRP A 285 -5.50 -16.80 -5.79
C TRP A 285 -6.21 -16.73 -4.43
N GLY A 286 -6.18 -15.58 -3.76
CA GLY A 286 -6.63 -15.42 -2.39
C GLY A 286 -8.13 -15.59 -2.22
N MET A 287 -8.51 -16.24 -1.12
CA MET A 287 -9.87 -16.13 -0.58
C MET A 287 -10.09 -14.78 0.13
N LEU A 288 -9.01 -14.12 0.57
CA LEU A 288 -9.01 -12.82 1.23
C LEU A 288 -8.08 -11.84 0.50
N HIS A 289 -8.41 -10.55 0.56
CA HIS A 289 -7.46 -9.48 0.26
C HIS A 289 -6.33 -9.43 1.32
N PRO A 290 -5.17 -8.81 1.03
CA PRO A 290 -4.08 -8.64 2.01
C PRO A 290 -4.50 -7.93 3.31
N ASN A 291 -5.56 -7.12 3.25
CA ASN A 291 -6.14 -6.44 4.42
C ASN A 291 -7.09 -7.31 5.27
N GLY A 292 -7.26 -8.59 4.92
CA GLY A 292 -8.10 -9.56 5.62
C GLY A 292 -9.59 -9.56 5.26
N ARG A 293 -10.04 -8.70 4.34
CA ARG A 293 -11.43 -8.73 3.85
C ARG A 293 -11.65 -9.89 2.87
N PRO A 294 -12.81 -10.56 2.87
CA PRO A 294 -13.10 -11.64 1.94
C PRO A 294 -13.22 -11.14 0.50
N MET A 295 -12.71 -11.92 -0.46
CA MET A 295 -12.95 -11.73 -1.89
C MET A 295 -14.37 -12.08 -2.29
N TYR A 296 -14.89 -13.15 -1.68
CA TYR A 296 -16.24 -13.67 -1.83
C TYR A 296 -16.59 -14.46 -0.57
N ASP A 297 -17.88 -14.61 -0.28
CA ASP A 297 -18.32 -15.38 0.87
C ASP A 297 -17.95 -16.87 0.70
N ILE A 298 -17.44 -17.47 1.77
CA ILE A 298 -16.99 -18.86 1.77
C ILE A 298 -17.22 -19.50 3.14
N ASP A 299 -17.82 -20.70 3.14
CA ASP A 299 -17.99 -21.54 4.32
C ASP A 299 -17.20 -22.84 4.15
N LEU A 300 -16.08 -22.95 4.86
CA LEU A 300 -15.24 -24.15 4.84
C LEU A 300 -15.89 -25.38 5.49
N THR A 301 -17.04 -25.23 6.15
CA THR A 301 -17.79 -26.38 6.69
C THR A 301 -18.68 -27.04 5.64
N GLY A 302 -18.94 -26.36 4.52
CA GLY A 302 -19.81 -26.82 3.43
C GLY A 302 -21.28 -26.94 3.81
N GLN A 303 -21.73 -26.24 4.85
CA GLN A 303 -23.09 -26.32 5.38
C GLN A 303 -24.01 -25.23 4.82
N THR A 304 -23.43 -24.10 4.39
CA THR A 304 -24.19 -22.98 3.81
C THR A 304 -24.77 -23.33 2.43
N LEU A 305 -26.07 -23.05 2.26
CA LEU A 305 -26.79 -23.20 0.98
C LEU A 305 -26.39 -22.11 -0.02
N ASP A 306 -26.44 -22.41 -1.32
CA ASP A 306 -26.10 -21.43 -2.37
C ASP A 306 -26.90 -20.12 -2.27
N SER A 307 -28.18 -20.21 -1.89
CA SER A 307 -29.08 -19.07 -1.73
C SER A 307 -28.76 -18.15 -0.55
N GLU A 308 -27.88 -18.58 0.37
CA GLU A 308 -27.47 -17.79 1.54
C GLU A 308 -26.22 -16.96 1.29
N PHE A 309 -25.48 -17.23 0.21
CA PHE A 309 -24.33 -16.42 -0.18
C PHE A 309 -24.78 -15.15 -0.90
N ILE A 310 -24.01 -14.07 -0.76
CA ILE A 310 -24.22 -12.85 -1.55
C ILE A 310 -24.02 -13.15 -3.04
N ASP A 311 -24.86 -12.53 -3.88
CA ASP A 311 -24.76 -12.62 -5.33
C ASP A 311 -23.38 -12.22 -5.84
N LEU A 312 -22.82 -13.06 -6.70
CA LEU A 312 -21.49 -12.85 -7.28
C LEU A 312 -21.58 -11.94 -8.52
N PRO A 313 -20.55 -11.10 -8.78
CA PRO A 313 -20.46 -10.37 -10.04
C PRO A 313 -20.42 -11.35 -11.20
N GLN A 314 -21.13 -11.06 -12.29
CA GLN A 314 -21.15 -11.93 -13.47
C GLN A 314 -19.76 -11.99 -14.13
N PRO A 315 -19.31 -13.17 -14.60
CA PRO A 315 -18.00 -13.30 -15.22
C PRO A 315 -17.98 -12.61 -16.57
N THR A 316 -16.95 -11.80 -16.84
CA THR A 316 -16.79 -11.03 -18.09
C THR A 316 -15.70 -11.58 -19.02
N ASN A 317 -14.88 -12.54 -18.57
CA ASN A 317 -13.70 -13.05 -19.28
C ASN A 317 -13.67 -14.58 -19.42
N ASN A 318 -14.81 -15.27 -19.42
CA ASN A 318 -14.86 -16.74 -19.58
C ASN A 318 -14.54 -17.23 -21.01
N GLY A 319 -14.46 -16.32 -21.98
CA GLY A 319 -14.04 -16.62 -23.35
C GLY A 319 -12.78 -15.84 -23.72
N PRO A 320 -12.08 -16.24 -24.81
CA PRO A 320 -10.94 -15.51 -25.34
C PRO A 320 -11.27 -14.05 -25.60
N PHE A 321 -10.34 -13.17 -25.26
CA PHE A 321 -10.45 -11.78 -25.65
C PHE A 321 -10.26 -11.65 -27.18
N HIS A 322 -11.26 -11.12 -27.89
CA HIS A 322 -11.24 -11.01 -29.36
C HIS A 322 -10.76 -9.65 -29.89
N GLY A 323 -10.34 -8.73 -29.01
CA GLY A 323 -9.77 -7.44 -29.40
C GLY A 323 -8.24 -7.47 -29.54
N LYS A 324 -7.67 -6.37 -30.01
CA LYS A 324 -6.21 -6.16 -29.94
C LYS A 324 -5.81 -5.86 -28.50
N LEU A 325 -4.66 -6.39 -28.09
CA LEU A 325 -4.05 -6.12 -26.79
C LEU A 325 -2.67 -5.50 -27.00
N TRP A 326 -2.32 -4.58 -26.12
CA TRP A 326 -1.02 -3.94 -26.07
C TRP A 326 -0.42 -4.14 -24.69
N CYS A 327 0.91 -4.25 -24.64
CA CYS A 327 1.64 -4.24 -23.38
C CYS A 327 2.18 -2.83 -23.16
N VAL A 328 1.53 -2.11 -22.26
CA VAL A 328 1.86 -0.72 -21.99
C VAL A 328 2.46 -0.60 -20.61
N VAL A 329 3.22 0.46 -20.43
CA VAL A 329 3.71 0.89 -19.14
C VAL A 329 2.52 1.00 -18.18
N LYS A 330 2.60 0.27 -17.07
CA LYS A 330 1.59 0.30 -16.02
C LYS A 330 1.49 1.73 -15.53
N ASN A 331 0.28 2.26 -15.51
CA ASN A 331 0.00 3.57 -14.92
C ASN A 331 0.01 3.45 -13.39
N ASP A 332 1.16 3.06 -12.86
CA ASP A 332 1.48 2.92 -11.45
C ASP A 332 2.42 4.06 -11.09
N HIS A 333 1.94 4.90 -10.20
CA HIS A 333 2.55 6.15 -9.83
C HIS A 333 3.88 5.97 -9.03
N THR A 334 4.27 4.74 -8.70
CA THR A 334 5.56 4.40 -8.07
C THR A 334 6.67 3.92 -9.00
N MET A 335 6.46 3.95 -10.30
CA MET A 335 7.44 3.50 -11.28
C MET A 335 8.67 4.42 -11.30
N ASN A 336 9.82 3.85 -10.95
CA ASN A 336 11.12 4.52 -11.00
C ASN A 336 11.59 4.63 -12.47
N GLU A 337 11.87 5.85 -12.94
CA GLU A 337 12.39 6.08 -14.30
C GLU A 337 13.68 5.30 -14.57
N MET A 338 14.52 5.04 -13.56
CA MET A 338 15.72 4.24 -13.73
C MET A 338 15.40 2.77 -14.03
N ASP A 339 14.43 2.20 -13.33
CA ASP A 339 13.99 0.81 -13.53
C ASP A 339 13.23 0.68 -14.86
N LEU A 340 12.41 1.69 -15.21
CA LEU A 340 11.77 1.78 -16.51
C LEU A 340 12.79 1.95 -17.64
N GLY A 341 13.87 2.68 -17.42
CA GLY A 341 14.98 2.81 -18.36
C GLY A 341 15.73 1.51 -18.56
N GLN A 342 16.00 0.77 -17.49
CA GLN A 342 16.59 -0.57 -17.58
C GLN A 342 15.66 -1.57 -18.28
N ALA A 343 14.36 -1.52 -18.01
CA ALA A 343 13.37 -2.36 -18.67
C ALA A 343 13.21 -2.00 -20.15
N LEU A 344 13.24 -0.71 -20.50
CA LEU A 344 13.29 -0.22 -21.88
C LEU A 344 14.55 -0.71 -22.58
N GLU A 345 15.72 -0.57 -21.94
CA GLU A 345 16.98 -1.07 -22.50
C GLU A 345 16.92 -2.58 -22.72
N PHE A 346 16.40 -3.34 -21.75
CA PHE A 346 16.15 -4.78 -21.88
C PHE A 346 15.25 -5.11 -23.07
N ALA A 347 14.12 -4.42 -23.21
CA ALA A 347 13.20 -4.59 -24.32
C ALA A 347 13.89 -4.31 -25.67
N CYS A 348 14.79 -3.33 -25.72
CA CYS A 348 15.52 -2.93 -26.92
C CYS A 348 16.80 -3.73 -27.22
N ARG A 349 17.35 -4.49 -26.26
CA ARG A 349 18.60 -5.27 -26.44
C ARG A 349 18.49 -6.39 -27.47
N ARG A 350 17.28 -6.92 -27.69
CA ARG A 350 17.01 -7.91 -28.74
C ARG A 350 16.64 -7.16 -30.01
N ASN A 351 17.47 -7.28 -31.06
CA ASN A 351 17.34 -6.51 -32.31
C ASN A 351 15.90 -6.45 -32.87
N GLU A 352 15.54 -5.28 -33.41
CA GLU A 352 14.30 -4.91 -34.13
C GLU A 352 13.07 -4.51 -33.29
N THR A 353 13.08 -4.59 -31.96
CA THR A 353 11.92 -4.20 -31.13
C THR A 353 11.77 -2.69 -30.95
N CYS A 354 12.85 -1.92 -31.14
CA CYS A 354 12.92 -0.48 -30.85
C CYS A 354 13.37 0.38 -32.04
N ASP A 355 13.39 -0.16 -33.25
CA ASP A 355 13.90 0.56 -34.42
C ASP A 355 13.07 1.84 -34.70
N GLU A 356 11.75 1.76 -34.52
CA GLU A 356 10.85 2.88 -34.81
C GLU A 356 10.87 4.01 -33.78
N ILE A 357 11.47 3.80 -32.60
CA ILE A 357 11.68 4.86 -31.58
C ILE A 357 13.04 5.56 -31.72
N SER A 358 13.82 5.26 -32.77
CA SER A 358 15.12 5.91 -33.02
C SER A 358 14.97 7.33 -33.63
N PRO A 359 15.94 8.25 -33.45
CA PRO A 359 15.90 9.59 -34.04
C PRO A 359 15.60 9.57 -35.55
N GLY A 360 14.57 10.29 -35.97
CA GLY A 360 14.13 10.38 -37.37
C GLY A 360 13.13 9.31 -37.82
N LYS A 361 12.70 8.40 -36.93
CA LYS A 361 11.69 7.37 -37.19
C LYS A 361 10.29 7.77 -36.71
N SER A 362 9.29 7.01 -37.14
CA SER A 362 7.87 7.38 -37.01
C SER A 362 7.37 7.47 -35.56
N CYS A 363 8.01 6.74 -34.64
CA CYS A 363 7.63 6.65 -33.23
C CYS A 363 8.67 7.26 -32.27
N TYR A 364 9.54 8.12 -32.80
CA TYR A 364 10.50 8.88 -32.00
C TYR A 364 9.83 9.90 -31.06
N GLN A 365 8.69 10.49 -31.46
CA GLN A 365 8.00 11.53 -30.70
C GLN A 365 6.70 11.02 -30.07
N PRO A 366 6.33 11.47 -28.85
CA PRO A 366 7.11 12.36 -27.97
C PRO A 366 8.35 11.64 -27.43
N VAL A 367 9.46 12.36 -27.27
CA VAL A 367 10.68 11.81 -26.66
C VAL A 367 10.50 11.76 -25.15
N SER A 368 9.99 10.63 -24.66
CA SER A 368 9.91 10.35 -23.22
C SER A 368 10.17 8.88 -22.98
N ILE A 369 10.69 8.57 -21.79
CA ILE A 369 10.95 7.19 -21.39
C ILE A 369 9.67 6.35 -21.38
N VAL A 370 8.53 6.94 -21.02
CA VAL A 370 7.22 6.26 -20.98
C VAL A 370 6.68 5.99 -22.37
N SER A 371 6.72 6.97 -23.29
CA SER A 371 6.25 6.78 -24.67
C SER A 371 7.10 5.75 -25.42
N HIS A 372 8.42 5.79 -25.24
CA HIS A 372 9.34 4.81 -25.82
C HIS A 372 9.18 3.44 -25.18
N ALA A 373 9.00 3.35 -23.86
CA ALA A 373 8.72 2.09 -23.17
C ALA A 373 7.35 1.49 -23.57
N ASN A 374 6.30 2.29 -23.76
CA ASN A 374 5.01 1.80 -24.27
C ASN A 374 5.17 1.09 -25.62
N TYR A 375 5.91 1.71 -26.55
CA TYR A 375 6.20 1.10 -27.84
C TYR A 375 7.07 -0.14 -27.68
N ALA A 376 8.18 -0.04 -26.95
CA ALA A 376 9.15 -1.11 -26.78
C ALA A 376 8.53 -2.34 -26.08
N PHE A 377 7.73 -2.14 -25.03
CA PHE A 377 7.05 -3.21 -24.30
C PHE A 377 6.01 -3.89 -25.17
N SER A 378 5.19 -3.11 -25.90
CA SER A 378 4.20 -3.67 -26.81
C SER A 378 4.84 -4.44 -27.96
N SER A 379 5.90 -3.91 -28.56
CA SER A 379 6.66 -4.52 -29.64
C SER A 379 7.34 -5.82 -29.18
N TYR A 380 8.02 -5.76 -28.03
CA TYR A 380 8.67 -6.91 -27.40
C TYR A 380 7.65 -8.00 -27.07
N TRP A 381 6.59 -7.66 -26.33
CA TRP A 381 5.57 -8.64 -25.92
C TRP A 381 4.85 -9.25 -27.12
N ALA A 382 4.49 -8.44 -28.13
CA ALA A 382 3.86 -8.96 -29.34
C ALA A 382 4.75 -9.98 -30.09
N LYS A 383 6.08 -9.78 -30.08
CA LYS A 383 7.04 -10.65 -30.75
C LYS A 383 7.34 -11.93 -29.97
N TYR A 384 7.39 -11.87 -28.64
CA TYR A 384 7.92 -12.96 -27.80
C TYR A 384 6.91 -13.61 -26.84
N LYS A 385 5.64 -13.18 -26.81
CA LYS A 385 4.62 -13.80 -25.95
C LYS A 385 4.39 -15.30 -26.23
N GLU A 386 4.60 -15.75 -27.48
CA GLU A 386 4.51 -17.17 -27.83
C GLU A 386 5.67 -18.00 -27.25
N ASP A 387 6.79 -17.35 -26.91
CA ASP A 387 7.94 -17.96 -26.23
C ASP A 387 7.84 -17.89 -24.69
N GLY A 388 6.70 -17.44 -24.15
CA GLY A 388 6.42 -17.37 -22.72
C GLY A 388 6.71 -16.03 -22.04
N GLU A 389 7.08 -14.99 -22.79
CA GLU A 389 7.28 -13.64 -22.23
C GLU A 389 5.93 -13.02 -21.79
N THR A 390 5.93 -12.41 -20.60
CA THR A 390 4.71 -11.81 -20.01
C THR A 390 4.72 -10.29 -20.10
N CYS A 391 3.53 -9.68 -20.10
CA CYS A 391 3.40 -8.24 -19.96
C CYS A 391 3.57 -7.80 -18.49
N TYR A 392 4.76 -8.06 -17.94
CA TYR A 392 5.07 -7.78 -16.54
C TYR A 392 6.18 -6.75 -16.39
N PHE A 393 7.32 -6.93 -17.09
CA PHE A 393 8.49 -6.04 -17.05
C PHE A 393 8.88 -5.61 -15.62
N ASN A 394 9.04 -6.59 -14.72
CA ASN A 394 9.33 -6.37 -13.30
C ASN A 394 8.24 -5.53 -12.57
N GLY A 395 6.98 -5.72 -12.95
CA GLY A 395 5.82 -5.00 -12.43
C GLY A 395 5.56 -3.63 -13.07
N LEU A 396 6.33 -3.25 -14.09
CA LEU A 396 6.27 -1.95 -14.76
C LEU A 396 5.31 -1.90 -15.95
N ALA A 397 4.73 -3.03 -16.36
CA ALA A 397 3.82 -3.10 -17.50
C ALA A 397 2.49 -3.78 -17.15
N VAL A 398 1.46 -3.48 -17.92
CA VAL A 398 0.14 -4.13 -17.90
C VAL A 398 -0.44 -4.22 -19.30
N GLN A 399 -1.33 -5.18 -19.50
CA GLN A 399 -2.09 -5.28 -20.74
C GLN A 399 -3.19 -4.23 -20.80
N THR A 400 -3.44 -3.71 -22.00
CA THR A 400 -4.59 -2.84 -22.29
C THR A 400 -5.25 -3.28 -23.59
N ASN A 401 -6.58 -3.13 -23.67
CA ASN A 401 -7.36 -3.30 -24.89
C ASN A 401 -7.69 -1.99 -25.59
N VAL A 402 -7.18 -0.87 -25.08
CA VAL A 402 -7.27 0.44 -25.71
C VAL A 402 -6.06 0.60 -26.60
N ASP A 403 -6.29 0.84 -27.90
CA ASP A 403 -5.22 1.10 -28.84
C ASP A 403 -4.45 2.36 -28.38
N PRO A 404 -3.17 2.23 -27.99
CA PRO A 404 -2.40 3.36 -27.53
C PRO A 404 -2.17 4.41 -28.63
N SER A 405 -2.54 4.11 -29.90
CA SER A 405 -2.43 5.00 -31.05
C SER A 405 -3.71 5.72 -31.48
N LEU A 406 -4.91 5.30 -31.05
CA LEU A 406 -6.18 5.87 -31.52
C LEU A 406 -6.81 6.83 -30.52
N ASN A 407 -6.76 8.12 -30.88
CA ASN A 407 -7.41 9.21 -30.17
C ASN A 407 -8.74 9.56 -30.87
N VAL A 408 -9.89 9.02 -30.43
CA VAL A 408 -11.21 9.40 -30.98
C VAL A 408 -12.27 9.55 -29.88
N MET A 409 -12.68 10.79 -29.62
CA MET A 409 -13.94 11.12 -28.94
C MET A 409 -15.15 10.77 -29.84
N PRO A 410 -16.19 10.07 -29.37
CA PRO A 410 -17.50 10.09 -30.03
C PRO A 410 -18.17 11.44 -29.76
N LYS A 411 -18.30 12.27 -30.80
CA LYS A 411 -19.29 13.36 -30.81
C LYS A 411 -20.67 12.73 -30.73
N VAL A 412 -21.37 12.88 -29.60
CA VAL A 412 -22.81 12.63 -29.52
C VAL A 412 -23.53 13.75 -30.28
N PRO A 413 -24.33 13.46 -31.32
CA PRO A 413 -25.18 14.47 -31.93
C PRO A 413 -26.27 14.88 -30.94
N ARG A 414 -26.40 16.19 -30.69
CA ARG A 414 -27.58 16.75 -30.03
C ARG A 414 -28.79 16.54 -30.94
N GLY A 415 -29.83 15.88 -30.45
CA GLY A 415 -31.17 15.99 -31.03
C GLY A 415 -32.14 14.87 -30.64
N GLY A 416 -33.15 15.20 -29.83
CA GLY A 416 -34.45 14.54 -29.90
C GLY A 416 -34.93 13.82 -28.64
N TYR A 417 -35.80 14.48 -27.88
CA TYR A 417 -36.74 13.85 -26.95
C TYR A 417 -37.61 12.78 -27.64
N LEU A 418 -37.95 11.67 -26.95
CA LEU A 418 -39.35 11.19 -26.78
C LEU A 418 -39.46 9.87 -25.97
N LYS A 419 -40.19 9.99 -24.85
CA LYS A 419 -41.19 9.09 -24.24
C LYS A 419 -40.99 7.56 -24.12
N LYS A 420 -41.22 7.09 -22.88
CA LYS A 420 -41.72 5.76 -22.49
C LYS A 420 -42.73 5.16 -23.49
N VAL A 421 -42.55 3.89 -23.87
CA VAL A 421 -43.64 2.95 -24.18
C VAL A 421 -43.26 1.54 -23.72
N LEU A 422 -44.16 0.92 -22.97
CA LEU A 422 -44.27 -0.51 -22.66
C LEU A 422 -44.93 -1.22 -23.85
N LEU A 423 -44.40 -2.37 -24.29
CA LEU A 423 -45.20 -3.36 -25.03
C LEU A 423 -44.71 -4.79 -24.79
N ILE A 424 -45.63 -5.66 -24.39
CA ILE A 424 -45.54 -7.13 -24.41
C ILE A 424 -46.18 -7.59 -25.73
N ILE A 425 -45.67 -8.66 -26.37
CA ILE A 425 -46.39 -9.83 -26.94
C ILE A 425 -45.55 -10.57 -28.02
N THR A 426 -45.23 -11.84 -27.68
CA THR A 426 -45.25 -13.14 -28.40
C THR A 426 -44.87 -13.34 -29.89
N ASP A 427 -44.05 -14.38 -30.07
CA ASP A 427 -44.06 -15.49 -31.07
C ASP A 427 -43.78 -15.29 -32.59
N ARG A 428 -42.99 -16.26 -33.08
CA ARG A 428 -42.76 -16.80 -34.45
C ARG A 428 -41.93 -16.06 -35.51
N ASP A 429 -40.90 -16.80 -35.95
CA ASP A 429 -40.36 -17.01 -37.31
C ASP A 429 -40.08 -15.80 -38.23
N LEU A 430 -38.80 -15.61 -38.59
CA LEU A 430 -38.31 -15.71 -39.98
C LEU A 430 -36.78 -15.49 -40.08
N THR A 431 -36.13 -16.49 -40.67
CA THR A 431 -34.76 -16.52 -41.21
C THR A 431 -34.59 -15.62 -42.43
N PHE A 432 -33.40 -15.07 -42.70
CA PHE A 432 -32.62 -15.32 -43.93
C PHE A 432 -31.22 -14.69 -43.92
N SER A 433 -30.24 -15.49 -44.33
CA SER A 433 -28.82 -15.17 -44.59
C SER A 433 -28.62 -14.38 -45.90
N LEU A 434 -27.50 -13.65 -46.02
CA LEU A 434 -26.72 -13.56 -47.27
C LEU A 434 -25.26 -13.19 -46.99
N LEU A 435 -24.39 -13.94 -47.66
CA LEU A 435 -22.92 -13.96 -47.65
C LEU A 435 -22.29 -12.71 -48.31
N TYR A 436 -21.07 -12.38 -47.89
CA TYR A 436 -20.03 -11.90 -48.80
C TYR A 436 -18.66 -12.46 -48.40
N GLU A 437 -18.11 -13.34 -49.24
CA GLU A 437 -16.69 -13.67 -49.28
C GLU A 437 -15.92 -12.55 -49.98
N TYR A 438 -14.76 -12.19 -49.44
CA TYR A 438 -13.65 -11.69 -50.26
C TYR A 438 -12.35 -12.29 -49.73
N ALA A 439 -11.74 -13.13 -50.55
CA ALA A 439 -10.41 -13.65 -50.34
C ALA A 439 -9.38 -12.54 -50.61
N TYR A 440 -8.40 -12.36 -49.71
CA TYR A 440 -7.11 -11.78 -50.08
C TYR A 440 -5.97 -12.60 -49.50
N LYS A 441 -5.00 -12.83 -50.39
CA LYS A 441 -3.85 -13.71 -50.26
C LYS A 441 -2.88 -13.26 -49.17
N SER A 442 -2.29 -14.27 -48.52
CA SER A 442 -0.98 -14.22 -47.88
C SER A 442 0.07 -13.61 -48.82
N THR A 443 0.60 -12.45 -48.45
CA THR A 443 2.00 -12.05 -48.64
C THR A 443 2.29 -10.83 -47.78
N ALA A 444 3.36 -10.91 -46.97
CA ALA A 444 4.12 -9.82 -46.35
C ALA A 444 3.44 -8.99 -45.24
N ASN A 445 4.17 -8.92 -44.13
CA ASN A 445 4.12 -7.97 -43.02
C ASN A 445 3.53 -6.59 -43.40
N PRO A 446 2.48 -6.12 -42.71
CA PRO A 446 2.18 -4.69 -42.64
C PRO A 446 2.24 -4.24 -41.18
N PHE A 447 3.46 -4.20 -40.63
CA PHE A 447 3.81 -3.47 -39.41
C PHE A 447 4.36 -2.08 -39.79
N GLU A 448 3.72 -1.39 -40.73
CA GLU A 448 4.15 -0.06 -41.18
C GLU A 448 2.88 0.74 -41.53
N GLN A 449 2.52 1.72 -40.67
CA GLN A 449 2.46 3.14 -41.03
C GLN A 449 1.49 4.05 -40.23
N ASP A 450 0.66 3.57 -39.29
CA ASP A 450 -0.39 4.45 -38.71
C ASP A 450 -0.45 4.61 -37.17
N SER A 451 0.49 4.09 -36.38
CA SER A 451 0.34 4.01 -34.91
C SER A 451 1.01 5.11 -34.05
N CYS A 452 1.38 6.26 -34.61
CA CYS A 452 2.14 7.27 -33.84
C CYS A 452 1.45 8.64 -33.75
N LYS A 453 0.36 8.70 -32.95
CA LYS A 453 -0.21 9.91 -32.34
C LYS A 453 -0.81 9.61 -30.95
N LEU A 454 0.02 9.59 -29.92
CA LEU A 454 -0.42 9.59 -28.53
C LEU A 454 -0.98 10.97 -28.14
N GLY A 455 -2.24 11.01 -27.71
CA GLY A 455 -2.77 12.12 -26.90
C GLY A 455 -3.59 11.56 -25.75
N SER A 456 -3.58 12.28 -24.64
CA SER A 456 -4.17 11.94 -23.36
C SER A 456 -5.70 11.76 -23.41
N VAL A 457 -6.22 10.74 -22.72
CA VAL A 457 -7.60 10.72 -22.23
C VAL A 457 -7.68 11.77 -21.11
N VAL A 458 -8.34 12.89 -21.35
CA VAL A 458 -8.59 13.90 -20.31
C VAL A 458 -9.77 13.42 -19.47
N LEU A 459 -9.45 12.81 -18.32
CA LEU A 459 -10.34 12.84 -17.14
C LEU A 459 -10.48 14.32 -16.73
N GLU A 460 -11.63 14.78 -16.23
CA GLU A 460 -11.67 16.13 -15.65
C GLU A 460 -10.73 16.16 -14.45
N GLU A 461 -9.62 16.88 -14.60
CA GLU A 461 -8.56 16.98 -13.61
C GLU A 461 -8.53 18.39 -13.06
N HIS A 462 -8.31 18.49 -11.76
CA HIS A 462 -8.18 19.77 -11.08
C HIS A 462 -6.76 19.89 -10.52
N TYR A 463 -6.12 21.03 -10.77
CA TYR A 463 -4.85 21.37 -10.15
C TYR A 463 -5.08 22.38 -9.02
N ALA A 464 -4.15 22.47 -8.08
CA ALA A 464 -4.09 23.57 -7.12
C ALA A 464 -2.62 23.91 -6.83
N VAL A 465 -2.29 25.21 -6.84
CA VAL A 465 -0.94 25.72 -6.63
C VAL A 465 -0.87 26.45 -5.29
N ILE A 466 -0.10 25.93 -4.35
CA ILE A 466 -0.05 26.44 -2.98
C ILE A 466 1.37 26.88 -2.62
N PHE A 467 1.54 28.15 -2.31
CA PHE A 467 2.81 28.70 -1.84
C PHE A 467 2.89 28.74 -0.31
N ASP A 468 3.90 28.08 0.26
CA ASP A 468 4.26 28.17 1.68
C ASP A 468 5.39 29.18 1.89
N ALA A 469 5.04 30.40 2.30
CA ALA A 469 6.01 31.45 2.63
C ALA A 469 6.46 31.33 4.10
N GLY A 470 7.43 30.42 4.31
CA GLY A 470 8.07 30.16 5.59
C GLY A 470 9.07 31.24 6.02
N SER A 471 9.49 31.19 7.29
CA SER A 471 10.46 32.14 7.85
C SER A 471 11.88 31.98 7.30
N THR A 472 12.25 30.78 6.85
CA THR A 472 13.60 30.47 6.34
C THR A 472 13.67 30.44 4.82
N GLY A 473 12.56 30.17 4.15
CA GLY A 473 12.43 30.00 2.71
C GLY A 473 10.97 29.95 2.30
N SER A 474 10.72 30.10 1.01
CA SER A 474 9.39 29.96 0.40
C SER A 474 9.36 28.69 -0.45
N ARG A 475 8.22 27.99 -0.47
CA ARG A 475 8.01 26.78 -1.27
C ARG A 475 6.79 26.94 -2.14
N VAL A 476 6.75 26.23 -3.26
CA VAL A 476 5.51 26.01 -4.02
C VAL A 476 5.20 24.52 -4.08
N HIS A 477 3.93 24.20 -3.92
CA HIS A 477 3.36 22.89 -4.06
C HIS A 477 2.35 22.93 -5.21
N VAL A 478 2.44 22.00 -6.16
CA VAL A 478 1.35 21.76 -7.12
C VAL A 478 0.76 20.40 -6.84
N PHE A 479 -0.55 20.36 -6.63
CA PHE A 479 -1.32 19.13 -6.46
C PHE A 479 -2.22 18.93 -7.66
N ARG A 480 -2.41 17.67 -8.05
CA ARG A 480 -3.31 17.24 -9.12
C ARG A 480 -4.34 16.29 -8.55
N PHE A 481 -5.60 16.49 -8.90
CA PHE A 481 -6.72 15.71 -8.38
C PHE A 481 -7.61 15.20 -9.52
N ASP A 482 -8.18 14.01 -9.33
CA ASP A 482 -9.30 13.51 -10.13
C ASP A 482 -10.65 14.14 -9.70
N GLU A 483 -11.71 13.87 -10.46
CA GLU A 483 -13.09 14.33 -10.18
C GLU A 483 -13.62 13.98 -8.78
N LYS A 484 -13.05 12.97 -8.12
CA LYS A 484 -13.44 12.50 -6.78
C LYS A 484 -12.50 13.02 -5.69
N LEU A 485 -11.69 14.03 -6.00
CA LEU A 485 -10.63 14.57 -5.13
C LEU A 485 -9.55 13.53 -4.80
N GLY A 486 -9.35 12.49 -5.59
CA GLY A 486 -8.22 11.57 -5.46
C GLY A 486 -6.94 12.24 -5.97
N LEU A 487 -5.87 12.26 -5.17
CA LEU A 487 -4.57 12.78 -5.63
C LEU A 487 -4.03 11.91 -6.78
N LEU A 488 -3.56 12.59 -7.81
CA LEU A 488 -2.92 12.10 -9.01
C LEU A 488 -1.44 12.53 -9.03
N PRO A 489 -0.57 11.78 -9.70
CA PRO A 489 0.85 12.07 -9.76
C PRO A 489 1.16 13.31 -10.61
N ILE A 490 2.30 13.91 -10.32
CA ILE A 490 2.99 14.90 -11.14
C ILE A 490 4.43 14.43 -11.31
N GLY A 491 4.77 13.93 -12.50
CA GLY A 491 6.03 13.24 -12.73
C GLY A 491 6.14 11.98 -11.84
N ASN A 492 7.24 11.87 -11.08
CA ASN A 492 7.53 10.74 -10.20
C ASN A 492 7.01 10.89 -8.76
N ASP A 493 6.37 12.01 -8.42
CA ASP A 493 5.84 12.30 -7.09
C ASP A 493 4.32 12.56 -7.13
N ILE A 494 3.68 12.58 -5.97
CA ILE A 494 2.24 12.89 -5.82
C ILE A 494 1.96 14.39 -5.72
N GLU A 495 3.01 15.20 -5.63
CA GLU A 495 2.99 16.66 -5.68
C GLU A 495 4.24 17.15 -6.41
N PHE A 496 4.17 18.27 -7.10
CA PHE A 496 5.39 19.00 -7.47
C PHE A 496 5.80 19.89 -6.30
N PHE A 497 7.07 19.85 -5.92
CA PHE A 497 7.63 20.62 -4.80
C PHE A 497 8.98 21.23 -5.16
N THR A 498 9.12 22.52 -4.93
CA THR A 498 10.39 23.25 -5.09
C THR A 498 10.44 24.40 -4.09
N GLU A 499 11.64 24.87 -3.75
CA GLU A 499 11.84 25.89 -2.72
C GLU A 499 12.95 26.89 -3.03
N THR A 500 12.82 28.09 -2.46
CA THR A 500 13.81 29.17 -2.52
C THR A 500 14.14 29.68 -1.14
N ASN A 501 15.36 30.19 -0.97
CA ASN A 501 15.84 30.80 0.26
C ASN A 501 16.54 32.13 -0.06
N PRO A 502 16.46 33.15 0.83
CA PRO A 502 15.78 33.15 2.12
C PRO A 502 14.26 33.43 2.02
N GLY A 503 13.53 33.22 3.11
CA GLY A 503 12.08 33.46 3.16
C GLY A 503 11.71 34.95 3.11
N LEU A 504 10.44 35.24 2.76
CA LEU A 504 9.94 36.60 2.51
C LEU A 504 10.24 37.63 3.62
N SER A 505 10.24 37.21 4.90
CA SER A 505 10.52 38.10 6.02
C SER A 505 11.93 38.72 6.00
N SER A 506 12.87 38.10 5.27
CA SER A 506 14.24 38.61 5.13
C SER A 506 14.32 39.89 4.29
N TYR A 507 13.28 40.14 3.49
CA TYR A 507 13.14 41.29 2.60
C TYR A 507 12.25 42.38 3.20
N ALA A 508 12.12 42.46 4.53
CA ALA A 508 11.25 43.42 5.23
C ALA A 508 11.44 44.89 4.82
N LYS A 509 12.61 45.26 4.27
CA LYS A 509 12.93 46.60 3.79
C LYS A 509 12.76 46.79 2.28
N ASP A 510 12.55 45.71 1.52
CA ASP A 510 12.41 45.72 0.06
C ASP A 510 11.30 44.75 -0.39
N PRO A 511 10.03 45.18 -0.34
CA PRO A 511 8.89 44.35 -0.72
C PRO A 511 8.93 43.84 -2.16
N LYS A 512 9.54 44.60 -3.08
CA LYS A 512 9.65 44.20 -4.49
C LYS A 512 10.65 43.05 -4.64
N ALA A 513 11.80 43.13 -3.96
CA ALA A 513 12.73 42.00 -3.93
C ALA A 513 12.11 40.75 -3.27
N ALA A 514 11.23 40.93 -2.29
CA ALA A 514 10.48 39.83 -1.68
C ALA A 514 9.59 39.12 -2.72
N ALA A 515 8.82 39.87 -3.51
CA ALA A 515 7.98 39.30 -4.56
C ALA A 515 8.83 38.62 -5.64
N ASN A 516 9.84 39.30 -6.18
CA ASN A 516 10.73 38.75 -7.22
C ASN A 516 11.42 37.44 -6.80
N SER A 517 11.63 37.21 -5.49
CA SER A 517 12.18 35.94 -5.00
C SER A 517 11.29 34.72 -5.30
N LEU A 518 9.99 34.93 -5.57
CA LEU A 518 9.01 33.91 -5.90
C LEU A 518 8.87 33.67 -7.41
N GLU A 519 9.39 34.56 -8.28
CA GLU A 519 9.29 34.42 -9.74
C GLU A 519 9.76 33.03 -10.23
N PRO A 520 10.93 32.50 -9.81
CA PRO A 520 11.36 31.18 -10.27
C PRO A 520 10.42 30.04 -9.87
N LEU A 521 9.82 30.12 -8.67
CA LEU A 521 8.88 29.11 -8.19
C LEU A 521 7.54 29.19 -8.96
N LEU A 522 7.12 30.40 -9.33
CA LEU A 522 5.93 30.64 -10.12
C LEU A 522 6.10 30.09 -11.55
N ASP A 523 7.23 30.40 -12.19
CA ASP A 523 7.57 29.89 -13.53
C ASP A 523 7.62 28.35 -13.55
N GLU A 524 8.21 27.73 -12.53
CA GLU A 524 8.25 26.27 -12.41
C GLU A 524 6.84 25.68 -12.22
N ALA A 525 5.99 26.29 -11.40
CA ALA A 525 4.61 25.84 -11.21
C ALA A 525 3.78 25.97 -12.50
N GLU A 526 3.96 27.04 -13.27
CA GLU A 526 3.32 27.21 -14.58
C GLU A 526 3.83 26.20 -15.61
N GLY A 527 5.11 25.84 -15.57
CA GLY A 527 5.67 24.78 -16.39
C GLY A 527 5.08 23.39 -16.09
N VAL A 528 4.55 23.18 -14.88
CA VAL A 528 3.95 21.91 -14.44
C VAL A 528 2.48 21.80 -14.84
N VAL A 529 1.71 22.88 -14.74
CA VAL A 529 0.27 22.85 -15.02
C VAL A 529 0.00 23.07 -16.51
N PRO A 530 -0.77 22.18 -17.19
CA PRO A 530 -1.12 22.35 -18.60
C PRO A 530 -1.72 23.73 -18.89
N GLN A 531 -1.28 24.38 -19.96
CA GLN A 531 -1.60 25.78 -20.27
C GLN A 531 -3.12 26.04 -20.31
N GLU A 532 -3.88 25.08 -20.83
CA GLU A 532 -5.34 25.10 -20.90
C GLU A 532 -6.05 24.99 -19.55
N LEU A 533 -5.38 24.50 -18.50
CA LEU A 533 -5.94 24.38 -17.15
C LEU A 533 -5.47 25.48 -16.19
N GLN A 534 -4.43 26.25 -16.57
CA GLN A 534 -3.85 27.28 -15.72
C GLN A 534 -4.91 28.31 -15.27
N TYR A 535 -5.76 28.80 -16.16
CA TYR A 535 -6.76 29.83 -15.83
C TYR A 535 -7.87 29.36 -14.86
N GLU A 536 -8.07 28.04 -14.70
CA GLU A 536 -9.02 27.45 -13.74
C GLU A 536 -8.34 27.02 -12.44
N THR A 537 -7.01 26.88 -12.47
CA THR A 537 -6.21 26.36 -11.37
C THR A 537 -6.05 27.42 -10.28
N PRO A 538 -6.60 27.22 -9.06
CA PRO A 538 -6.43 28.16 -7.97
C PRO A 538 -4.98 28.24 -7.49
N LEU A 539 -4.50 29.47 -7.30
CA LEU A 539 -3.25 29.78 -6.62
C LEU A 539 -3.52 30.46 -5.28
N GLU A 540 -3.03 29.87 -4.19
CA GLU A 540 -3.07 30.45 -2.84
C GLU A 540 -1.67 30.53 -2.24
N LEU A 541 -1.35 31.66 -1.60
CA LEU A 541 -0.09 31.86 -0.86
C LEU A 541 -0.39 32.13 0.60
N GLY A 542 0.14 31.26 1.45
CA GLY A 542 0.07 31.36 2.89
C GLY A 542 1.42 31.71 3.50
N ALA A 543 1.54 32.92 4.06
CA ALA A 543 2.70 33.29 4.86
C ALA A 543 2.51 32.88 6.32
N THR A 544 3.54 32.30 6.93
CA THR A 544 3.47 31.74 8.29
C THR A 544 4.01 32.72 9.35
N ALA A 545 4.45 32.20 10.50
CA ALA A 545 4.87 33.00 11.65
C ALA A 545 5.99 34.01 11.35
N GLY A 546 6.83 33.79 10.34
CA GLY A 546 7.91 34.71 9.97
C GLY A 546 7.40 36.11 9.60
N LEU A 547 6.39 36.20 8.74
CA LEU A 547 5.77 37.47 8.35
C LEU A 547 4.93 38.07 9.49
N ARG A 548 4.25 37.24 10.30
CA ARG A 548 3.50 37.69 11.50
C ARG A 548 4.38 38.48 12.49
N MET A 549 5.69 38.22 12.52
CA MET A 549 6.64 38.82 13.45
C MET A 549 7.27 40.14 12.93
N LEU A 550 7.00 40.54 11.68
CA LEU A 550 7.50 41.82 11.17
C LEU A 550 6.80 42.99 11.85
N LYS A 551 7.52 44.10 12.01
CA LYS A 551 7.00 45.32 12.65
C LYS A 551 6.40 46.26 11.60
N GLY A 552 5.37 47.00 12.01
CA GLY A 552 4.74 48.03 11.17
C GLY A 552 3.96 47.42 10.00
N ASP A 553 3.99 48.10 8.86
CA ASP A 553 3.26 47.70 7.64
C ASP A 553 4.10 46.86 6.67
N ALA A 554 5.30 46.41 7.07
CA ALA A 554 6.23 45.70 6.21
C ALA A 554 5.65 44.39 5.66
N ALA A 555 4.91 43.64 6.49
CA ALA A 555 4.30 42.38 6.06
C ALA A 555 3.23 42.61 4.99
N GLU A 556 2.37 43.63 5.17
CA GLU A 556 1.31 43.95 4.21
C GLU A 556 1.89 44.49 2.89
N LYS A 557 2.96 45.30 2.96
CA LYS A 557 3.67 45.76 1.76
C LYS A 557 4.26 44.59 0.96
N ILE A 558 4.82 43.59 1.64
CA ILE A 558 5.31 42.36 1.00
C ILE A 558 4.15 41.59 0.36
N LEU A 559 3.07 41.34 1.09
CA LEU A 559 1.91 40.63 0.54
C LEU A 559 1.32 41.36 -0.67
N GLN A 560 1.23 42.69 -0.63
CA GLN A 560 0.75 43.47 -1.75
C GLN A 560 1.66 43.36 -2.97
N ALA A 561 2.99 43.41 -2.78
CA ALA A 561 3.94 43.20 -3.88
C ALA A 561 3.81 41.79 -4.48
N VAL A 562 3.52 40.77 -3.66
CA VAL A 562 3.27 39.40 -4.11
C VAL A 562 1.93 39.30 -4.87
N ARG A 563 0.86 39.97 -4.40
CA ARG A 563 -0.41 40.05 -5.15
C ARG A 563 -0.20 40.68 -6.53
N ASP A 564 0.55 41.78 -6.58
CA ASP A 564 0.87 42.45 -7.83
C ASP A 564 1.70 41.56 -8.76
N LEU A 565 2.65 40.78 -8.23
CA LEU A 565 3.41 39.79 -9.01
C LEU A 565 2.49 38.73 -9.61
N VAL A 566 1.71 38.03 -8.78
CA VAL A 566 0.82 36.94 -9.23
C VAL A 566 -0.19 37.46 -10.26
N LYS A 567 -0.79 38.64 -10.01
CA LYS A 567 -1.77 39.23 -10.92
C LYS A 567 -1.21 39.65 -12.27
N ASN A 568 0.04 40.12 -12.30
CA ASN A 568 0.64 40.68 -13.52
C ASN A 568 1.44 39.65 -14.32
N GLN A 569 1.98 38.63 -13.66
CA GLN A 569 2.89 37.66 -14.29
C GLN A 569 2.30 36.25 -14.37
N SER A 570 1.31 35.89 -13.54
CA SER A 570 0.74 34.54 -13.57
C SER A 570 -0.52 34.41 -14.42
N THR A 571 -0.69 33.24 -15.03
CA THR A 571 -1.92 32.80 -15.71
C THR A 571 -2.91 32.10 -14.77
N PHE A 572 -2.52 31.79 -13.53
CA PHE A 572 -3.34 31.06 -12.57
C PHE A 572 -4.55 31.85 -12.04
N HIS A 573 -5.61 31.13 -11.66
CA HIS A 573 -6.75 31.74 -10.97
C HIS A 573 -6.34 32.20 -9.56
N SER A 574 -6.22 33.50 -9.33
CA SER A 574 -5.87 34.06 -8.03
C SER A 574 -6.88 35.10 -7.55
N LYS A 575 -6.93 35.32 -6.25
CA LYS A 575 -7.71 36.39 -5.60
C LYS A 575 -6.84 37.07 -4.56
N ASP A 576 -7.02 38.38 -4.38
CA ASP A 576 -6.24 39.15 -3.41
C ASP A 576 -6.30 38.54 -2.00
N GLN A 577 -7.47 38.01 -1.60
CA GLN A 577 -7.65 37.34 -0.30
C GLN A 577 -6.92 36.00 -0.15
N TRP A 578 -6.45 35.38 -1.25
CA TRP A 578 -5.69 34.13 -1.24
C TRP A 578 -4.18 34.38 -1.11
N VAL A 579 -3.73 35.63 -1.14
CA VAL A 579 -2.35 35.98 -0.79
C VAL A 579 -2.39 36.66 0.57
N THR A 580 -2.16 35.86 1.61
CA THR A 580 -2.37 36.32 3.00
C THR A 580 -1.36 35.71 3.96
N ILE A 581 -1.28 36.31 5.14
CA ILE A 581 -0.70 35.63 6.29
C ILE A 581 -1.75 34.63 6.77
N LEU A 582 -1.40 33.35 6.75
CA LEU A 582 -2.23 32.33 7.37
C LEU A 582 -2.39 32.69 8.83
N ASP A 583 -3.61 32.66 9.35
CA ASP A 583 -3.78 32.62 10.77
C ASP A 583 -3.35 31.23 11.30
N GLY A 584 -2.97 31.14 12.57
CA GLY A 584 -2.52 29.87 13.14
C GLY A 584 -3.62 28.79 13.17
N THR A 585 -4.89 29.20 13.18
CA THR A 585 -6.05 28.30 13.17
C THR A 585 -6.34 27.72 11.78
N GLN A 586 -6.11 28.46 10.70
CA GLN A 586 -6.15 28.01 9.32
C GLN A 586 -5.08 26.96 9.10
N GLU A 587 -3.83 27.26 9.50
CA GLU A 587 -2.69 26.35 9.44
C GLU A 587 -3.00 25.02 10.15
N GLY A 588 -3.54 25.08 11.38
CA GLY A 588 -3.99 23.90 12.12
C GLY A 588 -5.16 23.17 11.45
N SER A 589 -6.11 23.90 10.87
CA SER A 589 -7.27 23.33 10.19
C SER A 589 -6.87 22.57 8.93
N TYR A 590 -6.00 23.16 8.10
CA TYR A 590 -5.52 22.53 6.87
C TYR A 590 -4.64 21.33 7.18
N MET A 591 -3.82 21.39 8.23
CA MET A 591 -3.08 20.21 8.70
C MET A 591 -4.03 19.05 9.07
N TRP A 592 -5.14 19.35 9.74
CA TRP A 592 -6.16 18.34 10.06
C TRP A 592 -6.85 17.77 8.81
N VAL A 593 -7.17 18.62 7.82
CA VAL A 593 -7.73 18.22 6.53
C VAL A 593 -6.76 17.29 5.80
N ALA A 594 -5.51 17.71 5.62
CA ALA A 594 -4.48 16.91 4.97
C ALA A 594 -4.33 15.53 5.64
N MET A 595 -4.23 15.50 6.97
CA MET A 595 -4.11 14.24 7.71
C MET A 595 -5.30 13.31 7.50
N ASN A 596 -6.51 13.81 7.72
CA ASN A 596 -7.70 12.97 7.62
C ASN A 596 -8.02 12.61 6.18
N TYR A 597 -7.58 13.40 5.20
CA TYR A 597 -7.64 13.03 3.79
C TYR A 597 -6.73 11.85 3.50
N LEU A 598 -5.45 11.94 3.90
CA LEU A 598 -4.45 10.91 3.62
C LEU A 598 -4.76 9.59 4.34
N LEU A 599 -5.40 9.65 5.52
CA LEU A 599 -5.90 8.48 6.25
C LEU A 599 -7.23 7.93 5.71
N GLY A 600 -7.84 8.58 4.70
CA GLY A 600 -9.14 8.20 4.15
C GLY A 600 -10.29 8.36 5.16
N ASN A 601 -10.19 9.32 6.07
CA ASN A 601 -11.18 9.59 7.12
C ASN A 601 -12.16 10.72 6.76
N LEU A 602 -11.83 11.58 5.81
CA LEU A 602 -12.81 12.56 5.28
C LEU A 602 -14.00 11.83 4.64
N GLY A 603 -15.16 12.49 4.64
CA GLY A 603 -16.47 11.87 4.35
C GLY A 603 -17.04 10.92 5.43
N LYS A 604 -16.28 10.49 6.45
CA LYS A 604 -16.78 9.63 7.55
C LYS A 604 -17.35 10.44 8.72
N ASP A 605 -17.90 9.75 9.73
CA ASP A 605 -18.31 10.42 10.97
C ASP A 605 -17.14 11.07 11.71
N TYR A 606 -17.38 12.20 12.40
CA TYR A 606 -16.33 12.94 13.11
C TYR A 606 -15.60 12.05 14.13
N LYS A 607 -16.29 11.06 14.69
CA LYS A 607 -15.73 10.07 15.62
C LYS A 607 -14.67 9.17 14.99
N SER A 608 -14.67 9.05 13.66
CA SER A 608 -13.70 8.28 12.89
C SER A 608 -12.50 9.11 12.43
N THR A 609 -12.50 10.41 12.71
CA THR A 609 -11.38 11.30 12.38
C THR A 609 -10.31 11.26 13.46
N SER A 610 -9.10 11.69 13.09
CA SER A 610 -7.94 11.77 13.97
C SER A 610 -7.62 13.22 14.30
N ALA A 611 -7.23 13.47 15.55
CA ALA A 611 -6.69 14.75 15.96
C ALA A 611 -5.26 14.95 15.44
N THR A 612 -4.92 16.20 15.15
CA THR A 612 -3.57 16.61 14.77
C THR A 612 -2.98 17.55 15.79
N ILE A 613 -1.70 17.34 16.10
CA ILE A 613 -0.86 18.26 16.87
C ILE A 613 0.36 18.59 16.03
N ASP A 614 0.47 19.82 15.56
CA ASP A 614 1.63 20.24 14.77
C ASP A 614 2.47 21.24 15.56
N ILE A 615 3.71 20.89 15.85
CA ILE A 615 4.65 21.77 16.55
C ILE A 615 5.65 22.31 15.54
N GLY A 616 5.42 23.55 15.11
CA GLY A 616 6.34 24.31 14.28
C GLY A 616 7.45 24.97 15.10
N GLY A 617 8.22 25.85 14.45
CA GLY A 617 9.27 26.62 15.13
C GLY A 617 8.69 27.71 16.07
N GLY A 618 7.70 28.46 15.58
CA GLY A 618 7.14 29.62 16.29
C GLY A 618 5.84 29.36 17.05
N SER A 619 5.04 28.39 16.62
CA SER A 619 3.74 28.05 17.21
C SER A 619 3.53 26.55 17.27
N ILE A 620 2.53 26.13 18.04
CA ILE A 620 1.99 24.78 18.02
C ILE A 620 0.48 24.84 17.81
N GLN A 621 -0.05 23.96 16.98
CA GLN A 621 -1.46 23.87 16.62
C GLN A 621 -2.05 22.56 17.17
N MET A 622 -3.29 22.62 17.64
CA MET A 622 -4.12 21.45 17.98
C MET A 622 -5.42 21.56 17.19
N ALA A 623 -5.79 20.52 16.46
CA ALA A 623 -7.03 20.47 15.71
C ALA A 623 -7.70 19.10 15.82
N TYR A 624 -9.03 19.08 16.06
CA TYR A 624 -9.83 17.85 16.03
C TYR A 624 -11.33 18.14 15.90
N ALA A 625 -12.06 17.21 15.28
CA ALA A 625 -13.49 17.38 15.08
C ALA A 625 -14.28 17.09 16.37
N ILE A 626 -15.34 17.86 16.59
CA ILE A 626 -16.20 17.80 17.77
C ILE A 626 -17.67 17.60 17.39
N SER A 627 -18.47 17.16 18.37
CA SER A 627 -19.91 16.99 18.18
C SER A 627 -20.64 18.33 18.00
N ASN A 628 -21.85 18.28 17.43
CA ASN A 628 -22.75 19.44 17.34
C ASN A 628 -23.09 20.02 18.73
N GLU A 629 -23.19 19.18 19.77
CA GLU A 629 -23.44 19.63 21.14
C GLU A 629 -22.27 20.42 21.71
N GLN A 630 -21.03 19.95 21.49
CA GLN A 630 -19.83 20.67 21.90
C GLN A 630 -19.68 21.98 21.15
N PHE A 631 -20.00 22.00 19.84
CA PHE A 631 -20.01 23.21 19.03
C PHE A 631 -21.03 24.24 19.53
N ALA A 632 -22.26 23.82 19.83
CA ALA A 632 -23.31 24.70 20.35
C ALA A 632 -22.93 25.36 21.68
N ASN A 633 -22.06 24.71 22.47
CA ASN A 633 -21.58 25.20 23.76
C ASN A 633 -20.15 25.79 23.69
N ALA A 634 -19.59 25.97 22.48
CA ALA A 634 -18.23 26.45 22.33
C ALA A 634 -18.11 27.93 22.77
N PRO A 635 -17.17 28.27 23.67
CA PRO A 635 -16.90 29.65 24.03
C PRO A 635 -16.26 30.40 22.87
N LYS A 636 -16.27 31.73 22.94
CA LYS A 636 -15.39 32.59 22.14
C LYS A 636 -14.08 32.82 22.87
N ASN A 637 -13.00 33.07 22.13
CA ASN A 637 -11.72 33.42 22.75
C ASN A 637 -11.73 34.86 23.29
N VAL A 638 -10.61 35.28 23.90
CA VAL A 638 -10.46 36.62 24.49
C VAL A 638 -10.58 37.76 23.48
N ASP A 639 -10.30 37.49 22.21
CA ASP A 639 -10.37 38.45 21.10
C ASP A 639 -11.74 38.40 20.40
N GLY A 640 -12.67 37.54 20.85
CA GLY A 640 -13.99 37.36 20.27
C GLY A 640 -14.05 36.38 19.08
N GLU A 641 -12.93 35.79 18.70
CA GLU A 641 -12.82 34.81 17.60
C GLU A 641 -13.30 33.42 18.03
N PRO A 642 -13.87 32.63 17.09
CA PRO A 642 -14.36 31.29 17.37
C PRO A 642 -13.20 30.29 17.55
N TYR A 643 -13.35 29.37 18.50
CA TYR A 643 -12.47 28.19 18.63
C TYR A 643 -12.78 27.07 17.64
N VAL A 644 -13.91 27.16 16.93
CA VAL A 644 -14.45 26.09 16.11
C VAL A 644 -14.72 26.61 14.71
N LEU A 645 -14.14 25.95 13.71
CA LEU A 645 -14.35 26.23 12.30
C LEU A 645 -15.30 25.19 11.71
N GLN A 646 -16.25 25.61 10.89
CA GLN A 646 -17.09 24.70 10.13
C GLN A 646 -16.47 24.46 8.75
N LYS A 647 -16.34 23.18 8.36
CA LYS A 647 -15.75 22.76 7.09
C LYS A 647 -16.70 21.79 6.38
N HIS A 648 -16.91 21.96 5.08
CA HIS A 648 -17.64 21.01 4.25
C HIS A 648 -16.66 20.26 3.34
N LEU A 649 -16.41 18.99 3.64
CA LEU A 649 -15.35 18.19 3.00
C LEU A 649 -15.89 16.82 2.59
N MET A 650 -15.71 16.45 1.32
CA MET A 650 -16.20 15.19 0.74
C MET A 650 -17.66 14.89 1.09
N SER A 651 -18.54 15.87 0.86
CA SER A 651 -19.98 15.81 1.13
C SER A 651 -20.37 15.65 2.61
N LYS A 652 -19.51 16.06 3.55
CA LYS A 652 -19.81 16.02 4.98
C LYS A 652 -19.36 17.28 5.71
N ASP A 653 -20.21 17.74 6.64
CA ASP A 653 -19.92 18.88 7.51
C ASP A 653 -19.17 18.42 8.78
N TYR A 654 -18.13 19.17 9.13
CA TYR A 654 -17.35 18.99 10.34
C TYR A 654 -17.31 20.28 11.15
N ASN A 655 -17.53 20.17 12.46
CA ASN A 655 -17.19 21.23 13.41
C ASN A 655 -15.80 20.92 13.95
N LEU A 656 -14.82 21.75 13.59
CA LEU A 656 -13.41 21.51 13.88
C LEU A 656 -12.94 22.45 14.99
N TYR A 657 -12.69 21.93 16.19
CA TYR A 657 -11.94 22.70 17.18
C TYR A 657 -10.52 22.89 16.67
N VAL A 658 -10.05 24.13 16.62
CA VAL A 658 -8.66 24.45 16.29
C VAL A 658 -8.16 25.55 17.19
N HIS A 659 -6.92 25.39 17.67
CA HIS A 659 -6.22 26.49 18.31
C HIS A 659 -4.73 26.47 17.98
N SER A 660 -4.16 27.68 17.82
CA SER A 660 -2.72 27.88 17.65
C SER A 660 -2.14 28.68 18.80
N TYR A 661 -1.13 28.12 19.44
CA TYR A 661 -0.43 28.71 20.56
C TYR A 661 0.84 29.39 20.03
N LEU A 662 0.72 30.66 19.66
CA LEU A 662 1.86 31.48 19.23
C LEU A 662 2.88 31.64 20.37
N ASN A 663 4.17 31.60 20.02
CA ASN A 663 5.32 31.56 20.94
C ASN A 663 5.55 30.23 21.67
N TYR A 664 4.77 29.20 21.36
CA TYR A 664 4.90 27.87 21.98
C TYR A 664 5.33 26.77 20.98
N GLY A 665 5.84 27.16 19.81
CA GLY A 665 6.58 26.23 18.93
C GLY A 665 7.90 25.76 19.57
N GLN A 666 8.63 24.85 18.94
CA GLN A 666 9.85 24.28 19.53
C GLN A 666 10.93 25.34 19.79
N LEU A 667 11.15 26.25 18.84
CA LEU A 667 12.18 27.28 18.93
C LEU A 667 11.74 28.42 19.84
N ALA A 668 10.49 28.88 19.67
CA ALA A 668 9.91 29.89 20.56
C ALA A 668 9.82 29.41 22.02
N GLY A 669 9.50 28.13 22.24
CA GLY A 669 9.46 27.51 23.56
C GLY A 669 10.79 27.56 24.29
N ARG A 670 11.93 27.40 23.58
CA ARG A 670 13.26 27.64 24.15
C ARG A 670 13.39 29.08 24.63
N ALA A 671 13.01 30.06 23.80
CA ALA A 671 13.04 31.48 24.17
C ALA A 671 12.16 31.78 25.40
N GLU A 672 10.95 31.21 25.48
CA GLU A 672 10.07 31.39 26.65
C GLU A 672 10.66 30.77 27.93
N ILE A 673 11.32 29.61 27.84
CA ILE A 673 12.04 29.01 28.98
C ILE A 673 13.23 29.89 29.40
N PHE A 674 13.96 30.47 28.45
CA PHE A 674 15.05 31.40 28.77
C PHE A 674 14.54 32.68 29.43
N LYS A 675 13.45 33.27 28.93
CA LYS A 675 12.78 34.42 29.56
C LYS A 675 12.37 34.12 31.00
N ALA A 676 11.83 32.93 31.25
CA ALA A 676 11.45 32.50 32.60
C ALA A 676 12.65 32.41 33.57
N SER A 677 13.87 32.20 33.06
CA SER A 677 15.10 32.12 33.86
C SER A 677 15.77 33.46 34.20
N ARG A 678 15.25 34.59 33.70
CA ARG A 678 15.68 35.97 34.06
C ARG A 678 17.21 36.22 34.00
N ASN A 679 17.89 35.69 32.98
CA ASN A 679 19.35 35.84 32.75
C ASN A 679 20.28 35.19 33.81
N GLU A 680 19.77 34.27 34.63
CA GLU A 680 20.60 33.42 35.51
C GLU A 680 21.08 32.15 34.80
N SER A 681 21.84 31.30 35.50
CA SER A 681 22.18 29.96 34.99
C SER A 681 20.91 29.15 34.74
N ASN A 682 20.74 28.63 33.53
CA ASN A 682 19.51 27.95 33.13
C ASN A 682 19.61 26.42 33.35
N PRO A 683 18.81 25.82 34.25
CA PRO A 683 18.90 24.40 34.59
C PRO A 683 18.43 23.45 33.47
N CYS A 684 18.00 23.97 32.32
CA CYS A 684 17.71 23.17 31.13
C CYS A 684 18.90 23.07 30.15
N ALA A 685 19.91 23.94 30.27
CA ALA A 685 21.10 23.91 29.43
C ALA A 685 22.11 22.87 29.92
N LEU A 686 22.70 22.10 29.00
CA LEU A 686 23.63 21.02 29.35
C LEU A 686 24.96 21.54 29.93
N GLU A 687 25.55 20.75 30.83
CA GLU A 687 26.84 21.08 31.46
C GLU A 687 27.91 21.39 30.40
N GLY A 688 28.70 22.43 30.64
CA GLY A 688 29.80 22.83 29.75
C GLY A 688 29.41 23.81 28.65
N TYR A 689 28.12 24.14 28.49
CA TYR A 689 27.68 25.12 27.50
C TYR A 689 27.55 26.54 28.09
N GLU A 690 28.17 27.51 27.42
CA GLU A 690 27.96 28.94 27.60
C GLU A 690 27.95 29.62 26.21
N GLY A 691 26.89 30.37 25.92
CA GLY A 691 26.70 30.98 24.60
C GLY A 691 25.42 31.81 24.52
N TYR A 692 24.91 31.96 23.30
CA TYR A 692 23.68 32.70 23.01
C TYR A 692 22.74 31.87 22.15
N TYR A 693 21.45 32.01 22.45
CA TYR A 693 20.36 31.53 21.61
C TYR A 693 19.65 32.74 21.00
N SER A 694 19.68 32.88 19.68
CA SER A 694 19.02 33.98 18.98
C SER A 694 17.65 33.55 18.47
N TYR A 695 16.60 34.27 18.82
CA TYR A 695 15.24 34.02 18.32
C TYR A 695 14.43 35.32 18.22
N GLY A 696 13.82 35.55 17.06
CA GLY A 696 13.00 36.75 16.82
C GLY A 696 13.77 38.06 16.92
N GLY A 697 15.06 38.08 16.56
CA GLY A 697 15.93 39.25 16.68
C GLY A 697 16.36 39.58 18.12
N VAL A 698 16.17 38.66 19.06
CA VAL A 698 16.60 38.79 20.46
C VAL A 698 17.61 37.70 20.80
N ASP A 699 18.73 38.09 21.41
CA ASP A 699 19.76 37.18 21.89
C ASP A 699 19.54 36.85 23.37
N TYR A 700 19.27 35.57 23.66
CA TYR A 700 19.12 35.05 25.00
C TYR A 700 20.46 34.46 25.46
N LYS A 701 21.03 34.99 26.55
CA LYS A 701 22.24 34.42 27.13
C LYS A 701 21.94 33.04 27.72
N VAL A 702 22.70 32.03 27.32
CA VAL A 702 22.55 30.66 27.78
C VAL A 702 23.79 30.27 28.56
N LYS A 703 23.62 29.97 29.85
CA LYS A 703 24.70 29.51 30.73
C LYS A 703 24.24 28.33 31.57
N ALA A 704 24.90 27.19 31.44
CA ALA A 704 24.59 26.03 32.27
C ALA A 704 25.04 26.24 33.73
N PRO A 705 24.30 25.72 34.73
CA PRO A 705 24.77 25.68 36.11
C PRO A 705 26.05 24.85 36.24
N LYS A 706 26.88 25.13 37.25
CA LYS A 706 28.11 24.37 37.53
C LYS A 706 27.90 22.85 37.73
N LYS A 707 26.70 22.46 38.20
CA LYS A 707 26.31 21.06 38.41
C LYS A 707 25.58 20.44 37.21
N GLY A 708 25.57 21.12 36.06
CA GLY A 708 24.84 20.72 34.87
C GLY A 708 23.34 21.03 34.91
N SER A 709 22.63 20.49 33.93
CA SER A 709 21.18 20.55 33.82
C SER A 709 20.51 19.74 34.94
N SER A 710 19.22 20.01 35.18
CA SER A 710 18.43 19.32 36.18
C SER A 710 17.00 19.13 35.66
N LEU A 711 16.61 17.88 35.41
CA LEU A 711 15.28 17.50 34.92
C LEU A 711 14.14 18.18 35.71
N LYS A 712 14.19 18.12 37.05
CA LYS A 712 13.13 18.67 37.93
C LYS A 712 13.01 20.19 37.81
N LYS A 713 14.13 20.91 37.95
CA LYS A 713 14.16 22.38 37.81
C LYS A 713 13.80 22.82 36.40
N CYS A 714 14.28 22.11 35.38
CA CYS A 714 13.93 22.40 34.00
C CYS A 714 12.42 22.25 33.76
N ARG A 715 11.83 21.12 34.16
CA ARG A 715 10.37 20.91 34.04
C ARG A 715 9.55 21.97 34.79
N ASN A 716 10.01 22.42 35.95
CA ASN A 716 9.34 23.52 36.67
C ASN A 716 9.37 24.84 35.88
N LEU A 717 10.52 25.20 35.31
CA LEU A 717 10.62 26.38 34.43
C LEU A 717 9.77 26.23 33.19
N THR A 718 9.74 25.05 32.58
CA THR A 718 8.89 24.77 31.42
C THR A 718 7.41 24.91 31.74
N ARG A 719 6.95 24.40 32.89
CA ARG A 719 5.57 24.60 33.36
C ARG A 719 5.24 26.09 33.56
N GLN A 720 6.19 26.87 34.08
CA GLN A 720 6.04 28.31 34.21
C GLN A 720 5.96 29.00 32.84
N ALA A 721 6.83 28.64 31.90
CA ALA A 721 6.84 29.15 30.53
C ALA A 721 5.50 28.86 29.83
N LEU A 722 4.97 27.63 29.96
CA LEU A 722 3.65 27.24 29.44
C LEU A 722 2.48 27.93 30.16
N ARG A 723 2.71 28.58 31.31
CA ARG A 723 1.65 29.20 32.12
C ARG A 723 0.50 28.22 32.43
N ILE A 724 0.84 26.98 32.82
CA ILE A 724 -0.14 25.94 33.16
C ILE A 724 -1.07 26.29 34.34
N LYS A 725 -0.74 27.35 35.10
CA LYS A 725 -1.54 27.88 36.22
C LYS A 725 -2.33 29.14 35.83
N ALA A 726 -2.35 29.52 34.55
CA ALA A 726 -3.17 30.62 34.08
C ALA A 726 -4.65 30.34 34.42
N GLN A 727 -5.40 31.40 34.73
CA GLN A 727 -6.81 31.29 35.05
C GLN A 727 -7.58 30.66 33.87
N CYS A 728 -8.38 29.64 34.15
CA CYS A 728 -9.25 29.01 33.18
C CYS A 728 -10.66 29.58 33.33
N ASN A 729 -11.11 30.34 32.33
CA ASN A 729 -12.46 30.93 32.31
C ASN A 729 -13.50 30.01 31.64
N ASN A 730 -13.09 28.79 31.26
CA ASN A 730 -13.92 27.80 30.58
C ASN A 730 -14.00 26.52 31.44
N LYS A 731 -14.85 25.56 31.05
CA LYS A 731 -15.02 24.30 31.82
C LYS A 731 -13.69 23.56 32.03
N ASN A 732 -12.89 23.44 30.98
CA ASN A 732 -11.56 22.85 31.00
C ASN A 732 -10.64 23.64 30.06
N CYS A 733 -9.41 23.88 30.50
CA CYS A 733 -8.39 24.55 29.70
C CYS A 733 -7.16 23.66 29.56
N THR A 734 -6.38 23.94 28.52
CA THR A 734 -5.03 23.40 28.34
C THR A 734 -4.04 24.22 29.18
N PHE A 735 -3.31 25.13 28.55
CA PHE A 735 -2.38 26.04 29.17
C PHE A 735 -2.64 27.47 28.68
N ASN A 736 -2.10 28.46 29.39
CA ASN A 736 -2.35 29.88 29.11
C ASN A 736 -3.85 30.27 29.06
N GLY A 737 -4.71 29.55 29.80
CA GLY A 737 -6.15 29.84 29.92
C GLY A 737 -7.00 29.46 28.71
N VAL A 738 -6.45 28.70 27.75
CA VAL A 738 -7.11 28.35 26.49
C VAL A 738 -8.07 27.19 26.68
N TRP A 739 -9.31 27.31 26.19
CA TRP A 739 -10.28 26.21 26.20
C TRP A 739 -9.75 24.99 25.44
N ASN A 740 -9.92 23.79 26.00
CA ASN A 740 -9.34 22.57 25.44
C ASN A 740 -10.16 21.93 24.30
N GLY A 741 -11.33 22.47 23.96
CA GLY A 741 -12.26 21.94 22.95
C GLY A 741 -13.21 20.84 23.46
N GLY A 742 -13.12 20.47 24.74
CA GLY A 742 -13.98 19.46 25.38
C GLY A 742 -13.55 17.99 25.19
N GLY A 743 -12.58 17.71 24.33
CA GLY A 743 -12.07 16.36 24.06
C GLY A 743 -13.10 15.47 23.34
N GLY A 744 -13.05 14.16 23.61
CA GLY A 744 -14.01 13.18 23.07
C GLY A 744 -13.48 12.35 21.91
N ASP A 745 -14.39 11.77 21.13
CA ASP A 745 -14.08 10.75 20.11
C ASP A 745 -13.12 11.26 19.03
N GLY A 746 -13.30 12.50 18.55
CA GLY A 746 -12.40 13.10 17.54
C GLY A 746 -10.97 13.35 18.06
N GLN A 747 -10.75 13.32 19.38
CA GLN A 747 -9.43 13.41 20.01
C GLN A 747 -8.88 12.04 20.47
N LYS A 748 -9.60 10.95 20.19
CA LYS A 748 -9.22 9.61 20.65
C LYS A 748 -7.92 9.15 19.99
N THR A 749 -7.81 9.33 18.68
CA THR A 749 -6.60 9.03 17.91
C THR A 749 -5.84 10.33 17.66
N ILE A 750 -4.55 10.36 17.98
CA ILE A 750 -3.73 11.58 17.91
C ILE A 750 -2.52 11.32 17.03
N TYR A 751 -2.32 12.20 16.06
CA TYR A 751 -1.13 12.26 15.26
C TYR A 751 -0.36 13.56 15.55
N ALA A 752 0.92 13.45 15.85
CA ALA A 752 1.79 14.56 16.22
C ALA A 752 2.95 14.70 15.21
N SER A 753 3.10 15.87 14.60
CA SER A 753 4.04 16.10 13.48
C SER A 753 5.21 17.01 13.83
N SER A 754 6.06 17.24 12.82
CA SER A 754 7.13 18.26 12.84
C SER A 754 8.14 18.01 13.96
N PHE A 755 8.37 18.98 14.85
CA PHE A 755 9.42 18.84 15.87
C PHE A 755 9.20 17.68 16.84
N PHE A 756 7.98 17.16 17.02
CA PHE A 756 7.79 15.91 17.78
C PHE A 756 8.52 14.75 17.10
N TYR A 757 8.30 14.54 15.80
CA TYR A 757 9.02 13.52 15.04
C TYR A 757 10.54 13.78 15.05
N TYR A 758 10.98 15.01 14.72
CA TYR A 758 12.41 15.30 14.57
C TYR A 758 13.21 15.19 15.86
N ILE A 759 12.62 15.54 17.01
CA ILE A 759 13.27 15.35 18.31
C ILE A 759 13.17 13.88 18.74
N GLY A 760 12.04 13.22 18.51
CA GLY A 760 11.90 11.78 18.76
C GLY A 760 12.95 10.96 18.03
N ALA A 761 13.24 11.29 16.76
CA ALA A 761 14.30 10.66 15.96
C ALA A 761 15.70 10.85 16.55
N GLN A 762 16.03 12.04 17.07
CA GLN A 762 17.35 12.33 17.66
C GLN A 762 17.65 11.44 18.87
N VAL A 763 16.62 10.96 19.58
CA VAL A 763 16.74 10.16 20.79
C VAL A 763 16.26 8.71 20.64
N GLY A 764 16.02 8.25 19.40
CA GLY A 764 15.64 6.87 19.11
C GLY A 764 14.23 6.48 19.54
N ILE A 765 13.33 7.45 19.76
CA ILE A 765 11.87 7.18 19.89
C ILE A 765 11.29 6.82 18.52
N VAL A 766 11.88 7.37 17.45
CA VAL A 766 11.51 7.11 16.06
C VAL A 766 12.74 6.57 15.34
N ASP A 767 12.56 5.47 14.61
CA ASP A 767 13.55 5.04 13.61
C ASP A 767 13.33 5.85 12.34
N THR A 768 14.34 6.63 11.94
CA THR A 768 14.29 7.56 10.81
C THR A 768 14.07 6.88 9.47
N LYS A 769 14.20 5.55 9.39
CA LYS A 769 13.85 4.76 8.20
C LYS A 769 12.36 4.74 7.92
N PHE A 770 11.52 4.99 8.93
CA PHE A 770 10.07 4.95 8.79
C PHE A 770 9.46 6.35 8.83
N PRO A 771 8.43 6.64 8.01
CA PRO A 771 7.82 7.97 7.93
C PRO A 771 7.01 8.36 9.16
N SER A 772 6.69 7.38 10.02
CA SER A 772 5.96 7.58 11.28
C SER A 772 6.30 6.47 12.28
N ALA A 773 6.00 6.69 13.56
CA ALA A 773 6.16 5.70 14.61
C ALA A 773 5.08 5.86 15.70
N LEU A 774 4.63 4.72 16.24
CA LEU A 774 3.81 4.74 17.46
C LEU A 774 4.69 5.07 18.66
N ALA A 775 4.27 6.05 19.45
CA ALA A 775 4.99 6.50 20.63
C ALA A 775 4.05 6.80 21.80
N LYS A 776 4.65 7.02 22.97
CA LYS A 776 3.99 7.44 24.19
C LYS A 776 4.72 8.67 24.74
N PRO A 777 4.01 9.70 25.26
CA PRO A 777 4.66 10.87 25.84
C PRO A 777 5.74 10.54 26.86
N ILE A 778 5.56 9.48 27.66
CA ILE A 778 6.54 9.03 28.67
C ILE A 778 7.94 8.74 28.09
N GLN A 779 8.06 8.37 26.81
CA GLN A 779 9.35 8.11 26.18
C GLN A 779 10.21 9.38 26.10
N TYR A 780 9.60 10.56 25.84
CA TYR A 780 10.31 11.84 25.90
C TYR A 780 10.83 12.13 27.31
N LEU A 781 10.06 11.84 28.35
CA LEU A 781 10.53 12.00 29.73
C LEU A 781 11.70 11.05 30.04
N ASN A 782 11.64 9.81 29.56
CA ASN A 782 12.71 8.85 29.78
C ASN A 782 14.01 9.26 29.07
N ALA A 783 13.93 9.73 27.82
CA ALA A 783 15.07 10.32 27.13
C ALA A 783 15.58 11.59 27.85
N ALA A 784 14.68 12.44 28.35
CA ALA A 784 15.04 13.63 29.12
C ALA A 784 15.81 13.28 30.41
N LYS A 785 15.47 12.19 31.10
CA LYS A 785 16.21 11.75 32.31
C LYS A 785 17.68 11.52 32.01
N VAL A 786 17.97 10.91 30.86
CA VAL A 786 19.34 10.65 30.40
C VAL A 786 19.99 11.94 29.91
N ALA A 787 19.36 12.66 28.98
CA ALA A 787 19.91 13.89 28.39
C ALA A 787 20.23 14.97 29.43
N CYS A 788 19.39 15.14 30.46
CA CYS A 788 19.63 16.11 31.53
C CYS A 788 20.73 15.70 32.52
N GLN A 789 21.37 14.54 32.33
CA GLN A 789 22.54 14.09 33.09
C GLN A 789 23.80 14.02 32.20
N THR A 790 23.67 14.31 30.91
CA THR A 790 24.76 14.26 29.93
C THR A 790 25.41 15.63 29.75
N LYS A 791 26.74 15.67 29.65
CA LYS A 791 27.48 16.90 29.31
C LYS A 791 27.33 17.21 27.83
N ALA A 792 27.44 18.49 27.44
CA ALA A 792 27.34 18.88 26.04
C ALA A 792 28.35 18.15 25.14
N THR A 793 29.56 17.88 25.64
CA THR A 793 30.62 17.14 24.92
C THR A 793 30.28 15.68 24.66
N ASP A 794 29.42 15.09 25.48
CA ASP A 794 29.19 13.63 25.51
C ASP A 794 27.87 13.26 24.84
N VAL A 795 27.05 14.25 24.44
CA VAL A 795 25.74 14.01 23.82
C VAL A 795 25.85 13.14 22.59
N LYS A 796 26.87 13.33 21.74
CA LYS A 796 27.05 12.52 20.52
C LYS A 796 27.35 11.05 20.81
N SER A 797 27.93 10.74 21.97
CA SER A 797 28.18 9.36 22.37
C SER A 797 26.90 8.66 22.85
N VAL A 798 25.96 9.40 23.43
CA VAL A 798 24.70 8.86 23.97
C VAL A 798 23.55 8.93 22.96
N PHE A 799 23.47 10.03 22.22
CA PHE A 799 22.44 10.36 21.24
C PHE A 799 23.10 10.76 19.92
N PRO A 800 23.66 9.80 19.15
CA PRO A 800 24.51 10.08 17.99
C PRO A 800 23.81 10.86 16.89
N GLN A 801 22.48 10.77 16.80
CA GLN A 801 21.65 11.44 15.80
C GLN A 801 21.35 12.91 16.12
N THR A 802 21.78 13.42 17.28
CA THR A 802 21.54 14.83 17.68
C THR A 802 22.33 15.78 16.79
N GLN A 803 21.69 16.80 16.22
CA GLN A 803 22.40 17.84 15.43
C GLN A 803 23.22 18.76 16.33
N ASP A 804 24.38 19.22 15.87
CA ASP A 804 25.33 20.00 16.69
C ASP A 804 24.70 21.26 17.30
N LYS A 805 23.91 21.98 16.49
CA LYS A 805 23.17 23.17 16.93
C LYS A 805 22.12 22.90 18.02
N ASN A 806 21.69 21.64 18.18
CA ASN A 806 20.69 21.22 19.16
C ASN A 806 21.30 20.62 20.42
N ILE A 807 22.58 20.22 20.40
CA ILE A 807 23.28 19.61 21.55
C ILE A 807 23.02 20.38 22.85
N PRO A 808 23.20 21.72 22.92
CA PRO A 808 23.03 22.45 24.18
C PRO A 808 21.62 22.41 24.76
N TYR A 809 20.63 22.11 23.92
CA TYR A 809 19.21 22.27 24.20
C TYR A 809 18.48 20.92 24.31
N LEU A 810 19.14 19.78 24.12
CA LEU A 810 18.47 18.47 24.06
C LEU A 810 17.67 18.14 25.33
N CYS A 811 18.23 18.40 26.53
CA CYS A 811 17.50 18.25 27.79
C CYS A 811 16.25 19.16 27.82
N MET A 812 16.40 20.43 27.43
CA MET A 812 15.31 21.39 27.38
C MET A 812 14.18 20.92 26.46
N ASP A 813 14.53 20.49 25.25
CA ASP A 813 13.60 20.11 24.21
C ASP A 813 12.76 18.89 24.59
N LEU A 814 13.39 17.86 25.16
CA LEU A 814 12.70 16.64 25.60
C LEU A 814 11.78 16.91 26.80
N VAL A 815 12.23 17.75 27.74
CA VAL A 815 11.40 18.23 28.84
C VAL A 815 10.22 19.04 28.31
N TYR A 816 10.45 19.89 27.32
CA TYR A 816 9.42 20.71 26.69
C TYR A 816 8.34 19.86 26.05
N GLN A 817 8.70 18.91 25.19
CA GLN A 817 7.72 18.06 24.51
C GLN A 817 6.90 17.20 25.47
N TYR A 818 7.54 16.60 26.47
CA TYR A 818 6.80 15.86 27.50
C TYR A 818 5.84 16.76 28.28
N THR A 819 6.32 17.91 28.76
CA THR A 819 5.54 18.83 29.59
C THR A 819 4.37 19.42 28.79
N LEU A 820 4.58 19.74 27.52
CA LEU A 820 3.55 20.26 26.63
C LEU A 820 2.44 19.24 26.38
N LEU A 821 2.79 17.99 26.05
CA LEU A 821 1.81 16.93 25.82
C LEU A 821 1.03 16.55 27.09
N VAL A 822 1.72 16.39 28.21
CA VAL A 822 1.12 15.87 29.45
C VAL A 822 0.53 16.98 30.31
N ASP A 823 1.33 17.99 30.65
CA ASP A 823 0.89 19.05 31.55
C ASP A 823 0.12 20.16 30.81
N GLY A 824 0.42 20.40 29.53
CA GLY A 824 -0.26 21.39 28.70
C GLY A 824 -1.56 20.87 28.10
N PHE A 825 -1.49 19.82 27.29
CA PHE A 825 -2.67 19.24 26.63
C PHE A 825 -3.42 18.21 27.47
N GLY A 826 -2.91 17.83 28.64
CA GLY A 826 -3.58 16.90 29.54
C GLY A 826 -3.58 15.45 29.06
N LEU A 827 -2.67 15.06 28.17
CA LEU A 827 -2.60 13.68 27.67
C LEU A 827 -2.09 12.74 28.76
N ASN A 828 -2.67 11.55 28.84
CA ASN A 828 -2.13 10.48 29.68
C ASN A 828 -0.70 10.14 29.20
N PRO A 829 0.32 10.10 30.09
CA PRO A 829 1.71 9.80 29.72
C PRO A 829 1.92 8.49 28.95
N TYR A 830 1.00 7.52 29.11
CA TYR A 830 1.05 6.21 28.48
C TYR A 830 0.10 6.06 27.29
N LYS A 831 -0.61 7.14 26.90
CA LYS A 831 -1.47 7.15 25.72
C LYS A 831 -0.63 6.96 24.47
N ASP A 832 -1.11 6.10 23.58
CA ASP A 832 -0.54 5.95 22.24
C ASP A 832 -0.82 7.19 21.41
N ILE A 833 0.24 7.73 20.81
CA ILE A 833 0.23 8.81 19.83
C ILE A 833 1.09 8.39 18.65
N THR A 834 0.73 8.81 17.44
CA THR A 834 1.56 8.56 16.25
C THR A 834 2.43 9.78 15.99
N LEU A 835 3.75 9.63 16.06
CA LEU A 835 4.69 10.65 15.62
C LEU A 835 4.89 10.52 14.12
N MET A 836 4.81 11.61 13.36
CA MET A 836 4.85 11.53 11.90
C MET A 836 5.67 12.63 11.25
N ASN A 837 6.33 12.25 10.16
CA ASN A 837 6.95 13.15 9.20
C ASN A 837 6.22 13.09 7.86
N LYS A 838 5.89 11.88 7.40
CA LYS A 838 5.12 11.62 6.18
C LYS A 838 4.02 10.59 6.47
N VAL A 839 3.01 10.57 5.62
CA VAL A 839 1.91 9.60 5.64
C VAL A 839 1.96 8.80 4.34
N GLN A 840 1.78 7.49 4.44
CA GLN A 840 1.63 6.64 3.27
C GLN A 840 0.27 6.90 2.64
N TYR A 841 0.25 7.26 1.36
CA TYR A 841 -0.95 7.45 0.56
C TYR A 841 -0.77 6.77 -0.78
N LYS A 842 -1.57 5.73 -1.03
CA LYS A 842 -1.33 4.78 -2.12
C LYS A 842 0.13 4.30 -2.03
N ASN A 843 0.92 4.52 -3.08
CA ASN A 843 2.31 4.10 -3.15
C ASN A 843 3.30 5.23 -2.74
N TYR A 844 2.81 6.40 -2.34
CA TYR A 844 3.62 7.57 -2.00
C TYR A 844 3.75 7.84 -0.51
N GLN A 845 4.86 8.47 -0.14
CA GLN A 845 5.04 9.08 1.17
C GLN A 845 4.97 10.60 1.04
N ILE A 846 3.82 11.17 1.40
CA ILE A 846 3.57 12.60 1.33
C ILE A 846 3.62 13.22 2.73
N LYS A 847 4.17 14.43 2.82
CA LYS A 847 4.13 15.19 4.06
C LYS A 847 2.70 15.65 4.29
N ALA A 848 2.10 15.22 5.40
CA ALA A 848 0.90 15.88 5.85
C ALA A 848 1.28 17.27 6.36
N ALA A 849 1.00 18.27 5.56
CA ALA A 849 1.24 19.67 5.86
C ALA A 849 0.04 20.49 5.39
N TRP A 850 -0.03 21.72 5.89
CA TRP A 850 -1.13 22.62 5.57
C TRP A 850 -1.31 22.89 4.07
N PRO A 851 -0.29 22.87 3.17
CA PRO A 851 -0.52 23.13 1.74
C PRO A 851 -1.48 22.14 1.09
N LEU A 852 -1.35 20.84 1.37
CA LEU A 852 -2.28 19.83 0.85
C LEU A 852 -3.71 20.05 1.37
N GLY A 853 -3.86 20.39 2.66
CA GLY A 853 -5.16 20.65 3.24
C GLY A 853 -5.85 21.89 2.66
N CYS A 854 -5.07 22.93 2.36
CA CYS A 854 -5.52 24.13 1.65
C CYS A 854 -5.97 23.78 0.23
N ALA A 855 -5.17 23.01 -0.53
CA ALA A 855 -5.54 22.55 -1.86
C ALA A 855 -6.86 21.76 -1.88
N ILE A 856 -7.04 20.82 -0.94
CA ILE A 856 -8.28 20.03 -0.84
C ILE A 856 -9.48 20.94 -0.53
N ASP A 857 -9.33 21.90 0.38
CA ASP A 857 -10.40 22.82 0.77
C ASP A 857 -10.79 23.72 -0.42
N LEU A 858 -9.81 24.23 -1.16
CA LEU A 858 -10.01 25.03 -2.37
C LEU A 858 -10.76 24.25 -3.44
N VAL A 859 -10.29 23.06 -3.82
CA VAL A 859 -10.91 22.26 -4.88
C VAL A 859 -12.29 21.74 -4.45
N SER A 860 -12.47 21.38 -3.18
CA SER A 860 -13.79 20.98 -2.65
C SER A 860 -14.82 22.12 -2.76
N SER A 861 -14.39 23.38 -2.63
CA SER A 861 -15.26 24.55 -2.71
C SER A 861 -15.66 24.93 -4.14
N THR A 862 -14.82 24.64 -5.14
CA THR A 862 -15.06 24.96 -6.56
C THR A 862 -15.96 23.91 -7.22
N SER A 863 -15.82 22.62 -6.91
CA SER A 863 -16.69 21.54 -7.46
C SER A 863 -18.17 21.72 -7.09
N ASN A 864 -18.47 22.37 -5.96
CA ASN A 864 -19.85 22.68 -5.55
C ASN A 864 -20.52 23.79 -6.38
N LYS A 865 -19.77 24.68 -7.04
CA LYS A 865 -20.35 25.75 -7.87
C LYS A 865 -20.83 25.24 -9.22
N ILE A 866 -20.21 24.20 -9.77
CA ILE A 866 -20.58 23.61 -11.07
C ILE A 866 -21.92 22.86 -10.98
N ARG A 867 -22.26 22.29 -9.81
CA ARG A 867 -23.56 21.62 -9.58
C ARG A 867 -24.76 22.56 -9.42
N VAL A 868 -24.54 23.84 -9.08
CA VAL A 868 -25.63 24.81 -8.86
C VAL A 868 -25.93 25.62 -10.12
N SER A 869 -25.01 25.68 -11.09
CA SER A 869 -25.25 26.36 -12.38
C SER A 869 -25.96 25.51 -13.43
N SER A 870 -26.26 24.25 -13.14
CA SER A 870 -26.96 23.31 -14.04
C SER A 870 -28.36 22.92 -13.55
N SER A 871 -29.04 23.78 -12.79
CA SER A 871 -30.45 23.66 -12.43
C SER A 871 -31.34 24.64 -13.16
#